data_AF-A0A1W9QK98-F1
#
_entry.id   AF-A0A1W9QK98-F1
#
_cell.length_a   1.000
_cell.length_b   1.000
_cell.length_c   1.000
_cell.angle_alpha   90.00
_cell.angle_beta   90.00
_cell.angle_gamma   90.00
#
_symmetry.space_group_name_H-M   'P 1'
#
loop_
_entity.id
_entity.type
_entity.pdbx_description
1 polymer ?
#
loop_
_entity_poly.entity_id
_entity_poly.type
_entity_poly.pdbx_seq_one_letter_code
_entity_poly.pdbx_strand_id
1 'polypeptide(L)'
;MICNMTNDKGKLPTDEMYMSGRALFPLTINLADKLNKEFDGKLPISYAGGASYFNVKDIFQCGIRPITIATDLLKPGGYVRLKQMAEILENEMKTILPEIDVDKLSEVAEKSISDKRYKKEAKSDFPMKIDRKLEMTDCFIAPCEEGCPIHQDVPEYIRLIHEKRYEEAYELIISKNPLPFITGFICDHKCQLKCVRNDYEEPVLIRDLKRIAAEKGYSPDLNNLKKVGKTGAKVAVIGAGPAGLSSAYFLSLAGFDVTIFDKTNKAGGTVTHIIPDFRLPDWAIENDINLIKSAGVKFELNTKADFNLAELKKNGFKYINLAIGATKPGKIVIEGEEQNIVDALDFLRDFNTNKDTLRIGKNVAVIGGGNSAMDAARAALRVSGVKNVYIVYRRTTKEMPADREELEFALKDGVIFRELLNPVSLQSGILKCQKMKLGETDESGRRRPVPITGEFSELKIDFVITAVGEKVDDDILRKNGIEFGQNGKVKTDKHLETNLPNVFISGDAAHGPATVVEAIADGRKVAEHIVFKENANIPQTNLRNSKTKIKFFILMRFATNAEIAKLFVLMTERRIKINSHYSARKKLPFRELFQKLDIRFDLIQNFVFGDQSDYLFHNFTVFEEKQCRNRHYRIISGDHRTFVNINFNYFDFPVQFFAESFHGGMQSFARSAPWRPQIA
;
A
#
# COMPACT_ATOMS: atom_id res chain seq x y z
N MET A 1 -21.27 -12.07 -28.77
CA MET A 1 -21.38 -10.60 -28.96
C MET A 1 -20.13 -9.97 -28.34
N ILE A 2 -19.44 -9.10 -29.08
CA ILE A 2 -18.24 -8.40 -28.59
C ILE A 2 -18.68 -6.99 -28.20
N CYS A 3 -18.52 -6.60 -26.93
CA CYS A 3 -18.81 -5.24 -26.49
C CYS A 3 -17.54 -4.39 -26.60
N ASN A 4 -17.50 -3.49 -27.59
CA ASN A 4 -16.42 -2.53 -27.79
C ASN A 4 -16.79 -1.17 -27.20
N MET A 5 -15.80 -0.46 -26.67
CA MET A 5 -15.91 0.95 -26.26
C MET A 5 -14.91 1.79 -27.05
N THR A 6 -15.18 3.09 -27.17
CA THR A 6 -14.25 4.05 -27.80
C THR A 6 -12.99 4.22 -26.93
N ASN A 7 -11.81 4.16 -27.55
CA ASN A 7 -10.51 4.44 -26.93
C ASN A 7 -10.21 5.95 -26.96
N ASP A 8 -10.90 6.69 -26.11
CA ASP A 8 -10.80 8.16 -25.97
C ASP A 8 -9.44 8.66 -25.42
N LYS A 9 -8.64 7.79 -24.80
CA LYS A 9 -7.38 8.14 -24.13
C LYS A 9 -6.11 7.84 -24.94
N GLY A 10 -6.24 7.33 -26.15
CA GLY A 10 -5.10 6.98 -27.01
C GLY A 10 -4.11 6.01 -26.35
N LYS A 11 -4.58 5.18 -25.40
CA LYS A 11 -3.71 4.22 -24.67
C LYS A 11 -3.50 2.92 -25.45
N LEU A 12 -4.44 2.59 -26.33
CA LEU A 12 -4.35 1.49 -27.27
C LEU A 12 -4.13 2.02 -28.70
N PRO A 13 -3.55 1.22 -29.60
CA PRO A 13 -3.27 1.64 -30.98
C PRO A 13 -4.51 1.79 -31.87
N THR A 14 -5.67 1.33 -31.42
CA THR A 14 -6.94 1.35 -32.17
C THR A 14 -7.98 2.25 -31.50
N ASP A 15 -8.96 2.74 -32.25
CA ASP A 15 -10.07 3.56 -31.71
C ASP A 15 -11.07 2.75 -30.86
N GLU A 16 -10.91 1.43 -30.82
CA GLU A 16 -11.73 0.51 -30.04
C GLU A 16 -10.95 -0.13 -28.89
N MET A 17 -11.66 -0.37 -27.79
CA MET A 17 -11.21 -1.13 -26.63
C MET A 17 -12.23 -2.20 -26.29
N TYR A 18 -11.76 -3.44 -26.15
CA TYR A 18 -12.60 -4.55 -25.69
C TYR A 18 -12.99 -4.35 -24.23
N MET A 19 -14.29 -4.38 -23.95
CA MET A 19 -14.76 -4.38 -22.57
C MET A 19 -14.71 -5.79 -22.00
N SER A 20 -14.14 -5.94 -20.81
CA SER A 20 -14.01 -7.24 -20.15
C SER A 20 -14.20 -7.14 -18.63
N GLY A 21 -14.38 -8.29 -17.99
CA GLY A 21 -14.50 -8.40 -16.54
C GLY A 21 -15.76 -7.73 -15.99
N ARG A 22 -15.60 -7.02 -14.88
CA ARG A 22 -16.68 -6.48 -14.03
C ARG A 22 -17.64 -5.55 -14.79
N ALA A 23 -17.12 -4.68 -15.65
CA ALA A 23 -17.94 -3.73 -16.41
C ALA A 23 -18.81 -4.40 -17.48
N LEU A 24 -18.44 -5.61 -17.92
CA LEU A 24 -19.19 -6.36 -18.92
C LEU A 24 -20.42 -7.06 -18.36
N PHE A 25 -20.43 -7.36 -17.06
CA PHE A 25 -21.52 -8.12 -16.44
C PHE A 25 -22.89 -7.43 -16.58
N PRO A 26 -23.08 -6.14 -16.21
CA PRO A 26 -24.39 -5.50 -16.33
C PRO A 26 -24.94 -5.51 -17.76
N LEU A 27 -24.08 -5.30 -18.76
CA LEU A 27 -24.52 -5.31 -20.15
C LEU A 27 -24.96 -6.71 -20.60
N THR A 28 -24.16 -7.73 -20.29
CA THR A 28 -24.37 -9.08 -20.80
C THR A 28 -25.50 -9.82 -20.07
N ILE A 29 -25.69 -9.56 -18.77
CA ILE A 29 -26.83 -10.12 -18.03
C ILE A 29 -28.16 -9.47 -18.45
N ASN A 30 -28.19 -8.16 -18.67
CA ASN A 30 -29.39 -7.46 -19.16
C ASN A 30 -29.75 -7.88 -20.60
N LEU A 31 -28.75 -8.19 -21.42
CA LEU A 31 -28.99 -8.78 -22.73
C LEU A 31 -29.59 -10.19 -22.61
N ALA A 32 -29.05 -11.03 -21.72
CA ALA A 32 -29.57 -12.37 -21.48
C ALA A 32 -31.03 -12.33 -21.01
N ASP A 33 -31.38 -11.36 -20.15
CA ASP A 33 -32.74 -11.10 -19.69
C ASP A 33 -33.67 -10.74 -20.85
N LYS A 34 -33.30 -9.74 -21.67
CA LYS A 34 -34.10 -9.34 -22.84
C LYS A 34 -34.36 -10.49 -23.81
N LEU A 35 -33.34 -11.31 -24.08
CA LEU A 35 -33.49 -12.47 -24.94
C LEU A 35 -34.44 -13.50 -24.31
N ASN A 36 -34.27 -13.84 -23.04
CA ASN A 36 -35.13 -14.86 -22.42
C ASN A 36 -36.56 -14.41 -22.15
N LYS A 37 -36.83 -13.12 -22.03
CA LYS A 37 -38.19 -12.58 -22.05
C LYS A 37 -38.89 -12.84 -23.39
N GLU A 38 -38.17 -12.72 -24.50
CA GLU A 38 -38.72 -12.98 -25.84
C GLU A 38 -38.95 -14.48 -26.11
N PHE A 39 -38.12 -15.34 -25.52
CA PHE A 39 -38.18 -16.79 -25.73
C PHE A 39 -38.84 -17.55 -24.57
N ASP A 40 -39.55 -16.87 -23.65
CA ASP A 40 -40.18 -17.47 -22.46
C ASP A 40 -39.25 -18.40 -21.66
N GLY A 41 -37.97 -18.03 -21.50
CA GLY A 41 -36.97 -18.82 -20.77
C GLY A 41 -36.44 -20.06 -21.51
N LYS A 42 -36.93 -20.33 -22.72
CA LYS A 42 -36.60 -21.55 -23.49
C LYS A 42 -35.31 -21.45 -24.29
N LEU A 43 -34.67 -20.27 -24.36
CA LEU A 43 -33.43 -20.08 -25.10
C LEU A 43 -32.23 -20.47 -24.22
N PRO A 44 -31.54 -21.59 -24.47
CA PRO A 44 -30.37 -21.94 -23.68
C PRO A 44 -29.23 -20.94 -23.94
N ILE A 45 -28.61 -20.43 -22.87
CA ILE A 45 -27.50 -19.48 -22.97
C ILE A 45 -26.21 -20.10 -22.43
N SER A 46 -25.21 -20.19 -23.30
CA SER A 46 -23.81 -20.29 -22.89
C SER A 46 -23.28 -18.91 -22.50
N TYR A 47 -22.96 -18.70 -21.22
CA TYR A 47 -22.66 -17.38 -20.68
C TYR A 47 -21.16 -17.17 -20.48
N ALA A 48 -20.61 -16.11 -21.09
CA ALA A 48 -19.18 -15.77 -21.02
C ALA A 48 -18.92 -14.27 -20.75
N GLY A 49 -19.93 -13.54 -20.28
CA GLY A 49 -19.87 -12.08 -20.11
C GLY A 49 -19.69 -11.65 -18.66
N GLY A 50 -18.46 -11.37 -18.23
CA GLY A 50 -18.22 -10.79 -16.89
C GLY A 50 -18.61 -11.69 -15.70
N ALA A 51 -18.76 -13.00 -15.92
CA ALA A 51 -18.92 -13.97 -14.84
C ALA A 51 -17.65 -14.03 -13.96
N SER A 52 -17.86 -14.10 -12.66
CA SER A 52 -16.81 -14.06 -11.64
C SER A 52 -17.27 -14.78 -10.37
N TYR A 53 -16.34 -14.97 -9.42
CA TYR A 53 -16.67 -15.46 -8.09
C TYR A 53 -17.88 -14.76 -7.43
N PHE A 54 -18.07 -13.46 -7.68
CA PHE A 54 -19.10 -12.67 -6.99
C PHE A 54 -20.52 -12.83 -7.53
N ASN A 55 -20.69 -13.35 -8.75
CA ASN A 55 -22.00 -13.42 -9.43
C ASN A 55 -22.28 -14.79 -10.06
N VAL A 56 -21.33 -15.73 -10.01
CA VAL A 56 -21.51 -17.06 -10.60
C VAL A 56 -22.69 -17.81 -10.01
N LYS A 57 -22.95 -17.63 -8.70
CA LYS A 57 -24.12 -18.20 -8.03
C LYS A 57 -25.42 -17.68 -8.62
N ASP A 58 -25.56 -16.35 -8.69
CA ASP A 58 -26.74 -15.69 -9.22
C ASP A 58 -27.02 -16.12 -10.67
N ILE A 59 -25.98 -16.16 -11.52
CA ILE A 59 -26.10 -16.62 -12.91
C ILE A 59 -26.58 -18.08 -12.96
N PHE A 60 -26.00 -18.95 -12.13
CA PHE A 60 -26.35 -20.37 -12.10
C PHE A 60 -27.79 -20.61 -11.64
N GLN A 61 -28.26 -19.85 -10.64
CA GLN A 61 -29.62 -19.95 -10.10
C GLN A 61 -30.71 -19.52 -11.10
N CYS A 62 -30.36 -18.74 -12.13
CA CYS A 62 -31.25 -18.43 -13.25
C CYS A 62 -31.43 -19.61 -14.22
N GLY A 63 -30.69 -20.72 -14.07
CA GLY A 63 -30.72 -21.85 -15.01
C GLY A 63 -29.76 -21.71 -16.21
N ILE A 64 -28.96 -20.64 -16.25
CA ILE A 64 -27.99 -20.36 -17.33
C ILE A 64 -26.81 -21.33 -17.28
N ARG A 65 -26.48 -21.94 -18.43
CA ARG A 65 -25.37 -22.90 -18.57
C ARG A 65 -25.03 -23.21 -20.02
N PRO A 66 -23.75 -23.50 -20.33
CA PRO A 66 -22.59 -23.47 -19.43
C PRO A 66 -22.15 -22.04 -19.05
N ILE A 67 -21.46 -21.89 -17.92
CA ILE A 67 -20.90 -20.60 -17.46
C ILE A 67 -19.38 -20.61 -17.63
N THR A 68 -18.85 -19.68 -18.41
CA THR A 68 -17.42 -19.48 -18.66
C THR A 68 -16.85 -18.41 -17.74
N ILE A 69 -15.83 -18.77 -16.95
CA ILE A 69 -15.18 -17.90 -15.95
C ILE A 69 -13.77 -17.44 -16.34
N ALA A 70 -13.40 -17.52 -17.62
CA ALA A 70 -12.05 -17.23 -18.11
C ALA A 70 -11.52 -15.87 -17.65
N THR A 71 -12.36 -14.83 -17.66
CA THR A 71 -11.94 -13.47 -17.24
C THR A 71 -11.61 -13.37 -15.75
N ASP A 72 -12.16 -14.23 -14.89
CA ASP A 72 -11.81 -14.25 -13.46
C ASP A 72 -10.56 -15.09 -13.20
N LEU A 73 -10.34 -16.16 -13.98
CA LEU A 73 -9.14 -17.01 -13.92
C LEU A 73 -7.86 -16.27 -14.32
N LEU A 74 -7.95 -15.35 -15.28
CA LEU A 74 -6.82 -14.54 -15.74
C LEU A 74 -6.41 -13.45 -14.74
N LYS A 75 -7.15 -13.25 -13.65
CA LYS A 75 -6.80 -12.27 -12.61
C LYS A 75 -5.76 -12.84 -11.64
N PRO A 76 -4.93 -12.00 -10.99
CA PRO A 76 -4.07 -12.43 -9.90
C PRO A 76 -4.86 -13.16 -8.80
N GLY A 77 -4.53 -14.43 -8.56
CA GLY A 77 -5.25 -15.30 -7.62
C GLY A 77 -6.52 -15.96 -8.16
N GLY A 78 -6.84 -15.78 -9.46
CA GLY A 78 -8.04 -16.34 -10.10
C GLY A 78 -8.15 -17.86 -10.00
N TYR A 79 -7.04 -18.59 -10.15
CA TYR A 79 -7.00 -20.04 -9.97
C TYR A 79 -7.40 -20.49 -8.56
N VAL A 80 -7.07 -19.71 -7.53
CA VAL A 80 -7.45 -20.02 -6.14
C VAL A 80 -8.96 -19.88 -5.95
N ARG A 81 -9.62 -19.01 -6.72
CA ARG A 81 -11.09 -18.85 -6.70
C ARG A 81 -11.84 -20.04 -7.30
N LEU A 82 -11.20 -20.91 -8.08
CA LEU A 82 -11.85 -22.11 -8.63
C LEU A 82 -12.46 -22.97 -7.53
N LYS A 83 -11.68 -23.23 -6.47
CA LYS A 83 -12.15 -23.99 -5.32
C LYS A 83 -13.35 -23.31 -4.68
N GLN A 84 -13.27 -22.00 -4.44
CA GLN A 84 -14.34 -21.24 -3.80
C GLN A 84 -15.62 -21.21 -4.65
N MET A 85 -15.49 -21.06 -5.97
CA MET A 85 -16.63 -21.13 -6.90
C MET A 85 -17.23 -22.53 -6.95
N ALA A 86 -16.40 -23.58 -6.96
CA ALA A 86 -16.87 -24.96 -6.91
C ALA A 86 -17.65 -25.23 -5.61
N GLU A 87 -17.14 -24.80 -4.45
CA GLU A 87 -17.81 -24.93 -3.15
C GLU A 87 -19.15 -24.17 -3.12
N ILE A 88 -19.21 -22.97 -3.72
CA ILE A 88 -20.46 -22.20 -3.84
C ILE A 88 -21.48 -22.96 -4.71
N LEU A 89 -21.05 -23.49 -5.85
CA LEU A 89 -21.93 -24.13 -6.82
C LEU A 89 -22.32 -25.57 -6.45
N GLU A 90 -21.51 -26.28 -5.67
CA GLU A 90 -21.77 -27.67 -5.28
C GLU A 90 -23.15 -27.83 -4.60
N ASN A 91 -23.56 -26.86 -3.78
CA ASN A 91 -24.88 -26.86 -3.17
C ASN A 91 -26.02 -26.55 -4.16
N GLU A 92 -25.75 -25.71 -5.16
CA GLU A 92 -26.73 -25.27 -6.14
C GLU A 92 -26.97 -26.33 -7.23
N MET A 93 -25.93 -27.09 -7.61
CA MET A 93 -25.99 -28.12 -8.65
C MET A 93 -26.92 -29.30 -8.32
N LYS A 94 -27.44 -29.38 -7.10
CA LYS A 94 -28.45 -30.38 -6.70
C LYS A 94 -29.80 -30.17 -7.41
N THR A 95 -30.12 -28.93 -7.78
CA THR A 95 -31.38 -28.59 -8.46
C THR A 95 -31.05 -28.04 -9.84
N ILE A 96 -31.41 -28.80 -10.87
CA ILE A 96 -31.14 -28.44 -12.25
C ILE A 96 -32.44 -27.94 -12.89
N LEU A 97 -32.53 -26.64 -13.18
CA LEU A 97 -33.69 -26.04 -13.83
C LEU A 97 -33.75 -26.38 -15.32
N PRO A 98 -34.81 -27.00 -15.85
CA PRO A 98 -34.87 -27.41 -17.26
C PRO A 98 -34.83 -26.23 -18.23
N GLU A 99 -35.36 -25.08 -17.81
CA GLU A 99 -35.44 -23.82 -18.55
C GLU A 99 -34.86 -22.68 -17.71
N ILE A 100 -34.65 -21.51 -18.33
CA ILE A 100 -34.17 -20.32 -17.63
C ILE A 100 -35.33 -19.70 -16.85
N ASP A 101 -35.09 -19.41 -15.58
CA ASP A 101 -36.02 -18.68 -14.70
C ASP A 101 -35.96 -17.19 -15.04
N VAL A 102 -36.93 -16.72 -15.83
CA VAL A 102 -36.97 -15.34 -16.36
C VAL A 102 -37.12 -14.32 -15.24
N ASP A 103 -37.90 -14.62 -14.21
CA ASP A 103 -38.13 -13.70 -13.09
C ASP A 103 -36.84 -13.49 -12.29
N LYS A 104 -36.13 -14.57 -11.96
CA LYS A 104 -34.81 -14.46 -11.31
C LYS A 104 -33.80 -13.75 -12.20
N LEU A 105 -33.80 -14.04 -13.50
CA LEU A 105 -32.88 -13.39 -14.43
C LEU A 105 -33.12 -11.87 -14.49
N SER A 106 -34.39 -11.44 -14.49
CA SER A 106 -34.78 -10.04 -14.38
C SER A 106 -34.29 -9.40 -13.09
N GLU A 107 -34.45 -10.06 -11.95
CA GLU A 107 -33.95 -9.56 -10.66
C GLU A 107 -32.42 -9.35 -10.69
N VAL A 108 -31.67 -10.34 -11.18
CA VAL A 108 -30.21 -10.25 -11.30
C VAL A 108 -29.81 -9.13 -12.26
N ALA A 109 -30.53 -8.97 -13.37
CA ALA A 109 -30.28 -7.94 -14.36
C ALA A 109 -30.51 -6.53 -13.81
N GLU A 110 -31.62 -6.28 -13.12
CA GLU A 110 -31.93 -4.99 -12.49
C GLU A 110 -30.93 -4.65 -11.37
N LYS A 111 -30.62 -5.65 -10.52
CA LYS A 111 -29.63 -5.51 -9.45
C LYS A 111 -28.24 -5.14 -9.99
N SER A 112 -27.84 -5.68 -11.14
CA SER A 112 -26.53 -5.40 -11.74
C SER A 112 -26.29 -3.93 -12.10
N ILE A 113 -27.36 -3.15 -12.36
CA ILE A 113 -27.25 -1.72 -12.72
C ILE A 113 -27.04 -0.86 -11.47
N SER A 114 -27.69 -1.24 -10.37
CA SER A 114 -27.66 -0.46 -9.12
C SER A 114 -26.46 -0.80 -8.24
N ASP A 115 -25.96 -2.04 -8.30
CA ASP A 115 -24.84 -2.54 -7.48
C ASP A 115 -23.57 -1.71 -7.70
N LYS A 116 -23.06 -1.14 -6.60
CA LYS A 116 -21.83 -0.35 -6.56
C LYS A 116 -20.63 -1.13 -7.08
N ARG A 117 -20.62 -2.46 -6.94
CA ARG A 117 -19.56 -3.32 -7.48
C ARG A 117 -19.40 -3.11 -8.97
N TYR A 118 -20.44 -2.86 -9.75
CA TYR A 118 -20.29 -2.69 -11.20
C TYR A 118 -20.06 -1.23 -11.62
N LYS A 119 -20.20 -0.29 -10.67
CA LYS A 119 -19.90 1.13 -10.88
C LYS A 119 -18.41 1.38 -10.66
N LYS A 120 -17.76 2.02 -11.63
CA LYS A 120 -16.34 2.35 -11.56
C LYS A 120 -16.19 3.80 -11.12
N GLU A 121 -15.60 4.02 -9.95
CA GLU A 121 -15.14 5.35 -9.57
C GLU A 121 -13.88 5.72 -10.35
N ALA A 122 -13.63 7.03 -10.46
CA ALA A 122 -12.41 7.51 -11.09
C ALA A 122 -11.20 6.96 -10.32
N LYS A 123 -10.37 6.16 -10.99
CA LYS A 123 -9.09 5.74 -10.42
C LYS A 123 -8.25 6.98 -10.16
N SER A 124 -7.51 6.96 -9.07
CA SER A 124 -6.50 7.96 -8.77
C SER A 124 -5.53 8.12 -9.96
N ASP A 125 -5.16 9.36 -10.27
CA ASP A 125 -4.17 9.67 -11.32
C ASP A 125 -2.73 9.26 -10.92
N PHE A 126 -2.50 8.82 -9.67
CA PHE A 126 -1.21 8.31 -9.25
C PHE A 126 -0.80 7.08 -10.09
N PRO A 127 0.41 7.07 -10.68
CA PRO A 127 0.86 5.96 -11.49
C PRO A 127 1.02 4.72 -10.61
N MET A 128 0.47 3.58 -11.03
CA MET A 128 0.71 2.28 -10.36
C MET A 128 2.11 1.74 -10.63
N LYS A 129 2.80 2.29 -11.63
CA LYS A 129 4.18 1.92 -11.97
C LYS A 129 5.15 2.36 -10.87
N ILE A 130 6.19 1.57 -10.67
CA ILE A 130 7.33 1.97 -9.84
C ILE A 130 8.15 3.03 -10.56
N ASP A 131 8.77 3.93 -9.80
CA ASP A 131 9.53 5.07 -10.34
C ASP A 131 11.01 4.71 -10.60
N ARG A 132 11.24 3.49 -11.09
CA ARG A 132 12.57 3.00 -11.48
C ARG A 132 12.49 2.09 -12.69
N LYS A 133 13.58 2.04 -13.44
CA LYS A 133 13.72 1.13 -14.57
C LYS A 133 13.81 -0.30 -14.05
N LEU A 134 12.94 -1.18 -14.53
CA LEU A 134 13.04 -2.60 -14.26
C LEU A 134 14.24 -3.18 -15.03
N GLU A 135 15.11 -3.88 -14.33
CA GLU A 135 16.14 -4.68 -14.97
C GLU A 135 15.53 -5.98 -15.52
N MET A 136 16.25 -6.63 -16.42
CA MET A 136 15.77 -7.81 -17.17
C MET A 136 15.32 -8.97 -16.26
N THR A 137 15.84 -9.04 -15.03
CA THR A 137 15.57 -10.12 -14.05
C THR A 137 14.73 -9.67 -12.85
N ASP A 138 14.25 -8.42 -12.84
CA ASP A 138 13.58 -7.81 -11.69
C ASP A 138 12.04 -8.03 -11.70
N CYS A 139 11.59 -9.21 -12.14
CA CYS A 139 10.16 -9.53 -12.25
C CYS A 139 9.51 -9.97 -10.93
N PHE A 140 10.25 -9.97 -9.81
CA PHE A 140 9.81 -10.54 -8.53
C PHE A 140 9.52 -9.50 -7.43
N ILE A 141 9.76 -8.21 -7.66
CA ILE A 141 9.49 -7.18 -6.66
C ILE A 141 8.00 -6.82 -6.64
N ALA A 142 7.38 -6.97 -5.48
CA ALA A 142 5.99 -6.61 -5.29
C ALA A 142 5.86 -5.07 -5.25
N PRO A 143 5.06 -4.44 -6.12
CA PRO A 143 4.97 -2.98 -6.20
C PRO A 143 4.51 -2.30 -4.89
N CYS A 144 3.79 -3.03 -4.03
CA CYS A 144 3.38 -2.54 -2.72
C CYS A 144 4.54 -2.39 -1.72
N GLU A 145 5.66 -3.11 -1.90
CA GLU A 145 6.88 -2.90 -1.12
C GLU A 145 7.53 -1.57 -1.53
N GLU A 146 7.67 -1.32 -2.84
CA GLU A 146 8.24 -0.07 -3.38
C GLU A 146 7.34 1.15 -3.12
N GLY A 147 6.02 0.94 -3.11
CA GLY A 147 5.06 2.00 -2.78
C GLY A 147 5.05 2.38 -1.29
N CYS A 148 5.69 1.59 -0.43
CA CYS A 148 5.79 1.86 0.99
C CYS A 148 7.10 2.62 1.29
N PRO A 149 7.08 3.83 1.88
CA PRO A 149 8.30 4.60 2.15
C PRO A 149 9.33 3.88 3.04
N ILE A 150 8.90 2.89 3.82
CA ILE A 150 9.76 2.07 4.69
C ILE A 150 10.01 0.65 4.12
N HIS A 151 9.64 0.40 2.87
CA HIS A 151 9.82 -0.86 2.14
C HIS A 151 9.39 -2.09 2.96
N GLN A 152 8.21 -2.03 3.56
CA GLN A 152 7.66 -3.13 4.35
C GLN A 152 7.45 -4.39 3.51
N ASP A 153 7.67 -5.57 4.10
CA ASP A 153 7.54 -6.89 3.45
C ASP A 153 6.06 -7.31 3.30
N VAL A 154 5.28 -6.50 2.56
CA VAL A 154 3.83 -6.63 2.45
C VAL A 154 3.37 -8.04 2.08
N PRO A 155 3.89 -8.69 1.02
CA PRO A 155 3.44 -10.03 0.66
C PRO A 155 3.70 -11.06 1.75
N GLU A 156 4.83 -10.92 2.47
CA GLU A 156 5.28 -11.92 3.43
C GLU A 156 4.48 -11.84 4.73
N TYR A 157 4.23 -10.65 5.29
CA TYR A 157 3.36 -10.58 6.48
C TYR A 157 1.91 -10.91 6.14
N ILE A 158 1.43 -10.64 4.92
CA ILE A 158 0.09 -11.08 4.49
C ILE A 158 0.01 -12.60 4.45
N ARG A 159 1.04 -13.28 3.95
CA ARG A 159 1.15 -14.74 3.98
C ARG A 159 1.11 -15.27 5.42
N LEU A 160 1.89 -14.68 6.33
CA LEU A 160 1.91 -15.05 7.74
C LEU A 160 0.54 -14.85 8.42
N ILE A 161 -0.16 -13.74 8.11
CA ILE A 161 -1.53 -13.48 8.56
C ILE A 161 -2.50 -14.56 8.05
N HIS A 162 -2.41 -14.94 6.76
CA HIS A 162 -3.23 -16.01 6.18
C HIS A 162 -3.02 -17.35 6.89
N GLU A 163 -1.77 -17.65 7.26
CA GLU A 163 -1.38 -18.82 8.05
C GLU A 163 -1.73 -18.71 9.55
N LYS A 164 -2.36 -17.60 9.99
CA LYS A 164 -2.66 -17.27 11.39
C LYS A 164 -1.42 -17.17 12.29
N ARG A 165 -0.24 -16.95 11.71
CA ARG A 165 1.04 -16.76 12.40
C ARG A 165 1.24 -15.29 12.74
N TYR A 166 0.34 -14.76 13.58
CA TYR A 166 0.24 -13.32 13.84
C TYR A 166 1.47 -12.76 14.55
N GLU A 167 2.06 -13.49 15.49
CA GLU A 167 3.30 -13.09 16.19
C GLU A 167 4.46 -12.89 15.20
N GLU A 168 4.70 -13.86 14.32
CA GLU A 168 5.75 -13.74 13.28
C GLU A 168 5.45 -12.61 12.28
N ALA A 169 4.17 -12.39 11.95
CA ALA A 169 3.76 -11.27 11.10
C ALA A 169 4.07 -9.93 11.78
N TYR A 170 3.80 -9.83 13.08
CA TYR A 170 4.10 -8.66 13.89
C TYR A 170 5.61 -8.41 14.00
N GLU A 171 6.40 -9.44 14.31
CA GLU A 171 7.87 -9.36 14.34
C GLU A 171 8.45 -8.89 13.00
N LEU A 172 7.91 -9.38 11.88
CA LEU A 172 8.32 -8.95 10.55
C LEU A 172 7.96 -7.49 10.30
N ILE A 173 6.78 -7.03 10.73
CA ILE A 173 6.36 -5.64 10.61
C ILE A 173 7.31 -4.74 11.43
N ILE A 174 7.52 -5.02 12.72
CA ILE A 174 8.32 -4.17 13.62
C ILE A 174 9.82 -4.15 13.30
N SER A 175 10.29 -5.10 12.47
CA SER A 175 11.66 -5.06 11.94
C SER A 175 11.94 -3.87 11.03
N LYS A 176 10.89 -3.24 10.48
CA LYS A 176 10.97 -2.07 9.59
C LYS A 176 10.08 -0.92 10.00
N ASN A 177 9.09 -1.17 10.86
CA ASN A 177 8.08 -0.22 11.26
C ASN A 177 7.85 -0.25 12.78
N PRO A 178 8.42 0.68 13.56
CA PRO A 178 8.27 0.69 15.01
C PRO A 178 6.90 1.16 15.48
N LEU A 179 6.02 1.61 14.58
CA LEU A 179 4.69 2.14 14.91
C LEU A 179 3.58 1.35 14.19
N PRO A 180 3.52 0.01 14.34
CA PRO A 180 2.55 -0.84 13.64
C PRO A 180 1.10 -0.54 13.99
N PHE A 181 0.80 -0.16 15.24
CA PHE A 181 -0.57 0.16 15.64
C PHE A 181 -0.99 1.48 15.01
N ILE A 182 -0.25 2.57 15.21
CA ILE A 182 -0.52 3.88 14.61
C ILE A 182 -0.68 3.75 13.09
N THR A 183 0.28 3.13 12.41
CA THR A 183 0.22 2.96 10.95
C THR A 183 -0.80 1.90 10.49
N GLY A 184 -1.39 1.13 11.39
CA GLY A 184 -2.51 0.23 11.15
C GLY A 184 -3.86 0.95 11.16
N PHE A 185 -3.94 2.14 11.80
CA PHE A 185 -5.15 2.95 11.82
C PHE A 185 -5.11 4.09 10.78
N ILE A 186 -4.01 4.83 10.72
CA ILE A 186 -3.98 6.14 10.03
C ILE A 186 -3.00 6.24 8.86
N CYS A 187 -2.37 5.14 8.45
CA CYS A 187 -1.50 5.18 7.27
C CYS A 187 -2.32 5.56 6.03
N ASP A 188 -1.76 6.47 5.23
CA ASP A 188 -2.20 6.88 3.90
C ASP A 188 -2.06 5.78 2.85
N HIS A 189 -1.47 4.64 3.22
CA HIS A 189 -1.49 3.38 2.50
C HIS A 189 -1.13 3.49 1.01
N LYS A 190 -0.11 4.30 0.68
CA LYS A 190 0.45 4.42 -0.69
C LYS A 190 0.78 3.07 -1.35
N CYS A 191 1.11 2.06 -0.54
CA CYS A 191 1.30 0.69 -0.99
C CYS A 191 0.05 0.07 -1.66
N GLN A 192 -1.16 0.43 -1.22
CA GLN A 192 -2.41 -0.01 -1.84
C GLN A 192 -2.63 0.64 -3.19
N LEU A 193 -2.17 1.88 -3.40
CA LEU A 193 -2.25 2.55 -4.72
C LEU A 193 -1.40 1.83 -5.77
N LYS A 194 -0.31 1.18 -5.36
CA LYS A 194 0.54 0.36 -6.24
C LYS A 194 0.08 -1.09 -6.38
N CYS A 195 -0.97 -1.50 -5.68
CA CYS A 195 -1.40 -2.90 -5.69
C CYS A 195 -1.84 -3.33 -7.10
N VAL A 196 -1.27 -4.43 -7.60
CA VAL A 196 -1.63 -4.98 -8.93
C VAL A 196 -3.10 -5.41 -9.04
N ARG A 197 -3.81 -5.57 -7.92
CA ARG A 197 -5.25 -5.85 -7.92
C ARG A 197 -6.08 -4.66 -8.36
N ASN A 198 -5.56 -3.43 -8.25
CA ASN A 198 -6.26 -2.23 -8.73
C ASN A 198 -6.63 -2.32 -10.21
N ASP A 199 -5.87 -3.07 -11.03
CA ASP A 199 -6.17 -3.27 -12.45
C ASP A 199 -7.42 -4.11 -12.69
N TYR A 200 -7.80 -4.95 -11.74
CA TYR A 200 -8.86 -5.92 -11.89
C TYR A 200 -10.07 -5.65 -10.98
N GLU A 201 -9.83 -5.14 -9.78
CA GLU A 201 -10.81 -4.92 -8.71
C GLU A 201 -10.28 -3.92 -7.65
N GLU A 202 -10.54 -4.17 -6.37
CA GLU A 202 -10.07 -3.37 -5.24
C GLU A 202 -8.66 -3.83 -4.78
N PRO A 203 -7.85 -2.92 -4.21
CA PRO A 203 -6.56 -3.28 -3.66
C PRO A 203 -6.72 -4.23 -2.47
N VAL A 204 -5.66 -4.96 -2.16
CA VAL A 204 -5.59 -5.62 -0.85
C VAL A 204 -5.64 -4.55 0.24
N LEU A 205 -6.44 -4.76 1.28
CA LEU A 205 -6.55 -3.88 2.45
C LEU A 205 -5.32 -4.04 3.35
N ILE A 206 -4.16 -3.60 2.84
CA ILE A 206 -2.84 -3.77 3.45
C ILE A 206 -2.79 -3.10 4.84
N ARG A 207 -3.40 -1.92 5.00
CA ARG A 207 -3.45 -1.22 6.29
C ARG A 207 -4.22 -2.04 7.34
N ASP A 208 -5.37 -2.59 6.97
CA ASP A 208 -6.21 -3.38 7.87
C ASP A 208 -5.54 -4.72 8.23
N LEU A 209 -4.87 -5.35 7.28
CA LEU A 209 -4.09 -6.56 7.54
C LEU A 209 -2.92 -6.28 8.51
N LYS A 210 -2.24 -5.14 8.36
CA LYS A 210 -1.21 -4.71 9.32
C LYS A 210 -1.80 -4.52 10.71
N ARG A 211 -2.97 -3.90 10.81
CA ARG A 211 -3.70 -3.74 12.08
C ARG A 211 -4.04 -5.09 12.70
N ILE A 212 -4.54 -6.04 11.91
CA ILE A 212 -4.83 -7.41 12.39
C ILE A 212 -3.56 -8.09 12.93
N ALA A 213 -2.42 -7.95 12.24
CA ALA A 213 -1.15 -8.48 12.73
C ALA A 213 -0.70 -7.80 14.02
N ALA A 214 -0.86 -6.48 14.14
CA ALA A 214 -0.56 -5.75 15.36
C ALA A 214 -1.44 -6.21 16.54
N GLU A 215 -2.76 -6.20 16.38
CA GLU A 215 -3.71 -6.55 17.44
C GLU A 215 -3.60 -8.01 17.89
N LYS A 216 -3.34 -8.95 16.98
CA LYS A 216 -3.28 -10.38 17.30
C LYS A 216 -1.88 -10.91 17.58
N GLY A 217 -0.85 -10.22 17.10
CA GLY A 217 0.55 -10.63 17.22
C GLY A 217 1.32 -9.91 18.31
N TYR A 218 0.83 -8.77 18.79
CA TYR A 218 1.42 -8.07 19.92
C TYR A 218 1.26 -8.86 21.22
N SER A 219 2.34 -8.95 21.98
CA SER A 219 2.33 -9.37 23.38
C SER A 219 3.15 -8.38 24.20
N PRO A 220 2.64 -7.90 25.36
CA PRO A 220 3.42 -7.09 26.30
C PRO A 220 4.73 -7.77 26.73
N ASP A 221 4.75 -9.10 26.71
CA ASP A 221 5.89 -9.95 27.06
C ASP A 221 6.83 -10.26 25.89
N LEU A 222 6.79 -9.48 24.79
CA LEU A 222 7.79 -9.52 23.72
C LEU A 222 9.16 -9.00 24.24
N ASN A 223 9.72 -9.71 25.22
CA ASN A 223 11.03 -9.54 25.85
C ASN A 223 12.17 -10.05 24.93
N ASN A 224 11.84 -10.50 23.73
CA ASN A 224 12.77 -11.10 22.77
C ASN A 224 13.21 -10.13 21.66
N LEU A 225 13.04 -8.81 21.84
CA LEU A 225 13.71 -7.85 20.98
C LEU A 225 15.22 -8.08 21.08
N LYS A 226 15.79 -8.68 20.03
CA LYS A 226 17.23 -8.93 19.95
C LYS A 226 17.92 -7.58 19.95
N LYS A 227 18.75 -7.31 20.95
CA LYS A 227 19.60 -6.11 21.02
C LYS A 227 21.02 -6.50 20.69
N VAL A 228 21.73 -5.63 19.98
CA VAL A 228 23.17 -5.75 19.81
C VAL A 228 23.86 -5.27 21.10
N GLY A 229 25.10 -5.72 21.34
CA GLY A 229 25.90 -5.23 22.45
C GLY A 229 26.06 -3.70 22.42
N LYS A 230 26.28 -3.08 23.59
CA LYS A 230 26.36 -1.62 23.72
C LYS A 230 27.48 -1.03 22.86
N THR A 231 27.18 0.04 22.12
CA THR A 231 28.17 0.80 21.33
C THR A 231 28.96 1.79 22.20
N GLY A 232 28.38 2.22 23.32
CA GLY A 232 28.93 3.26 24.19
C GLY A 232 28.63 4.69 23.75
N ALA A 233 28.06 4.90 22.56
CA ALA A 233 27.67 6.21 22.06
C ALA A 233 26.27 6.62 22.57
N LYS A 234 26.14 7.89 22.97
CA LYS A 234 24.87 8.50 23.39
C LYS A 234 24.23 9.29 22.25
N VAL A 235 22.90 9.15 22.12
CA VAL A 235 22.10 9.87 21.13
C VAL A 235 20.97 10.65 21.80
N ALA A 236 20.87 11.94 21.50
CA ALA A 236 19.72 12.75 21.87
C ALA A 236 18.75 12.85 20.69
N VAL A 237 17.47 12.62 20.93
CA VAL A 237 16.41 12.82 19.94
C VAL A 237 15.47 13.89 20.45
N ILE A 238 15.31 14.99 19.72
CA ILE A 238 14.48 16.13 20.13
C ILE A 238 13.13 16.04 19.42
N GLY A 239 12.09 15.68 20.15
CA GLY A 239 10.74 15.41 19.66
C GLY A 239 10.39 13.93 19.72
N ALA A 240 9.28 13.62 20.40
CA ALA A 240 8.71 12.28 20.55
C ALA A 240 7.62 11.98 19.51
N GLY A 241 7.67 12.61 18.33
CA GLY A 241 6.81 12.29 17.18
C GLY A 241 7.29 11.06 16.40
N PRO A 242 6.57 10.64 15.34
CA PRO A 242 6.87 9.42 14.59
C PRO A 242 8.32 9.28 14.09
N ALA A 243 8.94 10.38 13.61
CA ALA A 243 10.33 10.37 13.18
C ALA A 243 11.31 10.13 14.33
N GLY A 244 11.12 10.83 15.45
CA GLY A 244 11.95 10.68 16.65
C GLY A 244 11.83 9.28 17.24
N LEU A 245 10.61 8.81 17.43
CA LEU A 245 10.28 7.46 17.89
C LEU A 245 10.92 6.38 17.01
N SER A 246 10.82 6.53 15.68
CA SER A 246 11.43 5.59 14.73
C SER A 246 12.96 5.55 14.86
N SER A 247 13.61 6.71 14.85
CA SER A 247 15.07 6.78 14.98
C SER A 247 15.54 6.18 16.29
N ALA A 248 14.85 6.47 17.39
CA ALA A 248 15.22 6.02 18.71
C ALA A 248 15.09 4.51 18.86
N TYR A 249 14.02 3.91 18.33
CA TYR A 249 13.82 2.47 18.34
C TYR A 249 14.98 1.72 17.68
N PHE A 250 15.31 2.06 16.44
CA PHE A 250 16.36 1.36 15.69
C PHE A 250 17.75 1.59 16.27
N LEU A 251 18.05 2.80 16.74
CA LEU A 251 19.31 3.09 17.45
C LEU A 251 19.42 2.30 18.75
N SER A 252 18.34 2.19 19.52
CA SER A 252 18.35 1.43 20.76
C SER A 252 18.58 -0.07 20.52
N LEU A 253 17.94 -0.64 19.48
CA LEU A 253 18.20 -2.03 19.05
C LEU A 253 19.65 -2.26 18.61
N ALA A 254 20.29 -1.25 18.03
CA ALA A 254 21.70 -1.29 17.63
C ALA A 254 22.69 -1.06 18.81
N GLY A 255 22.20 -0.89 20.04
CA GLY A 255 23.03 -0.81 21.25
C GLY A 255 23.44 0.61 21.68
N PHE A 256 22.82 1.64 21.12
CA PHE A 256 23.06 3.04 21.53
C PHE A 256 22.29 3.40 22.81
N ASP A 257 22.85 4.33 23.60
CA ASP A 257 22.13 4.93 24.73
C ASP A 257 21.31 6.13 24.24
N VAL A 258 20.03 5.90 24.00
CA VAL A 258 19.13 6.88 23.37
C VAL A 258 18.21 7.52 24.39
N THR A 259 18.16 8.86 24.38
CA THR A 259 17.21 9.65 25.17
C THR A 259 16.39 10.55 24.25
N ILE A 260 15.06 10.42 24.30
CA ILE A 260 14.12 11.32 23.64
C ILE A 260 13.78 12.46 24.61
N PHE A 261 13.86 13.70 24.14
CA PHE A 261 13.42 14.90 24.84
C PHE A 261 12.17 15.46 24.14
N ASP A 262 11.09 15.67 24.87
CA ASP A 262 9.87 16.27 24.32
C ASP A 262 9.27 17.34 25.23
N LYS A 263 8.79 18.43 24.62
CA LYS A 263 8.20 19.55 25.34
C LYS A 263 6.84 19.25 25.96
N THR A 264 6.16 18.22 25.48
CA THR A 264 4.83 17.81 25.93
C THR A 264 4.92 16.76 27.03
N ASN A 265 3.79 16.50 27.69
CA ASN A 265 3.68 15.52 28.77
C ASN A 265 3.46 14.08 28.28
N LYS A 266 3.22 13.86 26.97
CA LYS A 266 2.96 12.54 26.38
C LYS A 266 3.71 12.39 25.05
N ALA A 267 4.33 11.22 24.86
CA ALA A 267 4.97 10.86 23.59
C ALA A 267 3.94 10.61 22.47
N GLY A 268 4.42 10.66 21.22
CA GLY A 268 3.67 10.44 19.98
C GLY A 268 3.49 11.68 19.12
N GLY A 269 3.75 12.88 19.65
CA GLY A 269 3.71 14.13 18.86
C GLY A 269 2.32 14.39 18.26
N THR A 270 2.26 14.73 16.98
CA THR A 270 1.00 15.01 16.26
C THR A 270 -0.03 13.88 16.41
N VAL A 271 0.40 12.61 16.40
CA VAL A 271 -0.55 11.49 16.47
C VAL A 271 -1.28 11.39 17.81
N THR A 272 -0.67 11.85 18.90
CA THR A 272 -1.27 11.85 20.25
C THR A 272 -2.03 13.13 20.51
N HIS A 273 -1.47 14.27 20.11
CA HIS A 273 -1.98 15.57 20.55
C HIS A 273 -3.00 16.17 19.58
N ILE A 274 -3.06 15.72 18.33
CA ILE A 274 -3.87 16.35 17.28
C ILE A 274 -4.89 15.37 16.68
N ILE A 275 -4.51 14.12 16.44
CA ILE A 275 -5.42 13.16 15.79
C ILE A 275 -6.52 12.76 16.79
N PRO A 276 -7.81 12.85 16.41
CA PRO A 276 -8.90 12.47 17.31
C PRO A 276 -8.97 10.96 17.61
N ASP A 277 -9.44 10.62 18.80
CA ASP A 277 -9.59 9.22 19.27
C ASP A 277 -10.49 8.35 18.37
N PHE A 278 -11.51 8.95 17.73
CA PHE A 278 -12.36 8.22 16.77
C PHE A 278 -11.60 7.77 15.51
N ARG A 279 -10.41 8.32 15.25
CA ARG A 279 -9.56 7.99 14.11
C ARG A 279 -8.37 7.13 14.53
N LEU A 280 -7.76 7.45 15.67
CA LEU A 280 -6.63 6.72 16.24
C LEU A 280 -6.83 6.61 17.75
N PRO A 281 -7.12 5.41 18.28
CA PRO A 281 -7.41 5.29 19.69
C PRO A 281 -6.15 5.36 20.56
N ASP A 282 -6.28 5.93 21.76
CA ASP A 282 -5.14 6.14 22.68
C ASP A 282 -4.33 4.85 22.96
N TRP A 283 -5.02 3.72 23.17
CA TRP A 283 -4.37 2.44 23.46
C TRP A 283 -3.46 1.96 22.32
N ALA A 284 -3.78 2.31 21.07
CA ALA A 284 -2.98 1.94 19.90
C ALA A 284 -1.66 2.72 19.91
N ILE A 285 -1.71 4.00 20.28
CA ILE A 285 -0.52 4.84 20.46
C ILE A 285 0.33 4.29 21.61
N GLU A 286 -0.30 4.00 22.76
CA GLU A 286 0.39 3.49 23.94
C GLU A 286 1.14 2.17 23.67
N ASN A 287 0.55 1.24 22.92
CA ASN A 287 1.21 -0.01 22.55
C ASN A 287 2.49 0.22 21.73
N ASP A 288 2.46 1.13 20.75
CA ASP A 288 3.65 1.50 19.96
C ASP A 288 4.72 2.19 20.84
N ILE A 289 4.31 3.08 21.75
CA ILE A 289 5.23 3.72 22.70
C ILE A 289 5.84 2.68 23.66
N ASN A 290 5.06 1.71 24.12
CA ASN A 290 5.53 0.64 25.01
C ASN A 290 6.54 -0.28 24.31
N LEU A 291 6.35 -0.57 23.03
CA LEU A 291 7.36 -1.27 22.20
C LEU A 291 8.69 -0.50 22.17
N ILE A 292 8.64 0.83 22.07
CA ILE A 292 9.85 1.66 22.01
C ILE A 292 10.53 1.74 23.38
N LYS A 293 9.76 1.80 24.46
CA LYS A 293 10.27 1.69 25.84
C LYS A 293 10.94 0.34 26.08
N SER A 294 10.33 -0.78 25.64
CA SER A 294 10.92 -2.12 25.80
C SER A 294 12.21 -2.30 24.99
N ALA A 295 12.37 -1.57 23.88
CA ALA A 295 13.63 -1.48 23.14
C ALA A 295 14.76 -0.83 23.98
N GLY A 296 14.44 -0.07 25.04
CA GLY A 296 15.39 0.53 25.98
C GLY A 296 15.59 2.03 25.81
N VAL A 297 14.68 2.70 25.09
CA VAL A 297 14.70 4.15 24.89
C VAL A 297 14.27 4.87 26.17
N LYS A 298 15.02 5.90 26.57
CA LYS A 298 14.67 6.79 27.68
C LYS A 298 13.84 7.97 27.19
N PHE A 299 12.90 8.42 28.01
CA PHE A 299 12.02 9.55 27.71
C PHE A 299 12.15 10.62 28.79
N GLU A 300 12.50 11.83 28.36
CA GLU A 300 12.50 13.05 29.16
C GLU A 300 11.38 13.95 28.60
N LEU A 301 10.24 13.96 29.27
CA LEU A 301 9.05 14.72 28.86
C LEU A 301 8.94 16.04 29.63
N ASN A 302 8.09 16.96 29.18
CA ASN A 302 7.96 18.32 29.73
C ASN A 302 9.27 19.12 29.71
N THR A 303 10.13 18.87 28.71
CA THR A 303 11.36 19.62 28.56
C THR A 303 11.08 21.01 28.01
N LYS A 304 12.07 21.90 28.04
CA LYS A 304 11.94 23.20 27.35
C LYS A 304 11.73 22.95 25.84
N ALA A 305 10.84 23.73 25.24
CA ALA A 305 10.64 23.71 23.79
C ALA A 305 11.90 24.19 23.05
N ASP A 306 12.62 25.14 23.65
CA ASP A 306 13.92 25.60 23.18
C ASP A 306 15.02 24.60 23.59
N PHE A 307 15.77 24.09 22.62
CA PHE A 307 16.91 23.20 22.83
C PHE A 307 18.22 23.92 22.50
N ASN A 308 19.29 23.50 23.18
CA ASN A 308 20.64 24.03 22.94
C ASN A 308 21.57 22.89 22.53
N LEU A 309 22.01 22.91 21.26
CA LEU A 309 22.89 21.87 20.72
C LEU A 309 24.24 21.81 21.43
N ALA A 310 24.80 22.94 21.86
CA ALA A 310 26.09 22.99 22.56
C ALA A 310 25.98 22.34 23.96
N GLU A 311 24.87 22.56 24.65
CA GLU A 311 24.59 21.94 25.95
C GLU A 311 24.42 20.42 25.82
N LEU A 312 23.66 19.96 24.82
CA LEU A 312 23.51 18.52 24.55
C LEU A 312 24.86 17.86 24.26
N LYS A 313 25.70 18.49 23.43
CA LYS A 313 27.08 18.00 23.17
C LYS A 313 27.92 17.96 24.44
N LYS A 314 27.83 19.00 25.29
CA LYS A 314 28.54 19.04 26.59
C LYS A 314 28.06 17.95 27.55
N ASN A 315 26.80 17.55 27.48
CA ASN A 315 26.22 16.44 28.26
C ASN A 315 26.59 15.05 27.70
N GLY A 316 27.47 14.99 26.69
CA GLY A 316 28.05 13.76 26.17
C GLY A 316 27.24 13.09 25.06
N PHE A 317 26.23 13.76 24.50
CA PHE A 317 25.52 13.26 23.32
C PHE A 317 26.39 13.44 22.08
N LYS A 318 26.85 12.33 21.50
CA LYS A 318 27.68 12.31 20.29
C LYS A 318 26.87 12.64 19.04
N TYR A 319 25.63 12.14 18.99
CA TYR A 319 24.69 12.37 17.90
C TYR A 319 23.41 13.04 18.41
N ILE A 320 22.83 13.90 17.58
CA ILE A 320 21.57 14.60 17.88
C ILE A 320 20.64 14.48 16.67
N ASN A 321 19.41 14.02 16.85
CA ASN A 321 18.37 14.03 15.81
C ASN A 321 17.27 15.03 16.18
N LEU A 322 17.04 16.01 15.31
CA LEU A 322 16.00 17.03 15.44
C LEU A 322 14.72 16.53 14.74
N ALA A 323 13.75 16.06 15.54
CA ALA A 323 12.46 15.53 15.09
C ALA A 323 11.29 16.37 15.62
N ILE A 324 11.43 17.71 15.58
CA ILE A 324 10.51 18.68 16.20
C ILE A 324 9.19 18.91 15.44
N GLY A 325 9.06 18.33 14.24
CA GLY A 325 7.90 18.47 13.37
C GLY A 325 7.69 19.88 12.78
N ALA A 326 6.54 20.07 12.14
CA ALA A 326 6.06 21.37 11.67
C ALA A 326 4.90 21.82 12.56
N THR A 327 5.13 22.83 13.42
CA THR A 327 4.17 23.23 14.45
C THR A 327 3.72 24.70 14.35
N LYS A 328 4.31 25.49 13.46
CA LYS A 328 3.86 26.87 13.23
C LYS A 328 2.62 26.86 12.32
N PRO A 329 1.53 27.54 12.68
CA PRO A 329 0.34 27.58 11.86
C PRO A 329 0.60 28.34 10.55
N GLY A 330 -0.10 27.94 9.50
CA GLY A 330 -0.15 28.66 8.23
C GLY A 330 -0.84 30.01 8.42
N LYS A 331 -0.54 30.95 7.52
CA LYS A 331 -1.15 32.28 7.57
C LYS A 331 -2.27 32.38 6.55
N ILE A 332 -3.49 32.58 7.03
CA ILE A 332 -4.59 33.16 6.26
C ILE A 332 -5.11 34.36 7.05
N VAL A 333 -5.30 35.48 6.37
CA VAL A 333 -5.85 36.69 6.98
C VAL A 333 -7.35 36.67 6.73
N ILE A 334 -8.13 36.62 7.80
CA ILE A 334 -9.58 36.79 7.79
C ILE A 334 -9.86 37.99 8.69
N GLU A 335 -10.33 39.08 8.10
CA GLU A 335 -10.54 40.33 8.85
C GLU A 335 -11.76 40.21 9.78
N GLY A 336 -11.70 40.83 10.97
CA GLY A 336 -12.85 40.94 11.88
C GLY A 336 -12.63 40.23 13.22
N GLU A 337 -13.54 39.32 13.57
CA GLU A 337 -13.63 38.69 14.91
C GLU A 337 -12.55 37.62 15.16
N GLU A 338 -11.31 38.05 15.41
CA GLU A 338 -10.16 37.15 15.64
C GLU A 338 -10.37 36.12 16.76
N GLN A 339 -11.13 36.46 17.81
CA GLN A 339 -11.43 35.54 18.92
C GLN A 339 -12.24 34.30 18.51
N ASN A 340 -12.93 34.37 17.36
CA ASN A 340 -13.75 33.29 16.81
C ASN A 340 -13.03 32.54 15.68
N ILE A 341 -11.74 32.82 15.47
CA ILE A 341 -10.90 32.21 14.44
C ILE A 341 -9.73 31.48 15.11
N VAL A 342 -9.70 30.16 14.99
CA VAL A 342 -8.69 29.30 15.65
C VAL A 342 -8.01 28.40 14.63
N ASP A 343 -6.73 28.09 14.84
CA ASP A 343 -6.00 27.12 14.02
C ASP A 343 -6.50 25.69 14.27
N ALA A 344 -6.50 24.86 13.23
CA ALA A 344 -6.98 23.49 13.31
C ALA A 344 -6.22 22.63 14.33
N LEU A 345 -4.91 22.82 14.49
CA LEU A 345 -4.13 22.06 15.46
C LEU A 345 -4.48 22.43 16.89
N ASP A 346 -4.71 23.72 17.17
CA ASP A 346 -5.09 24.18 18.50
C ASP A 346 -6.51 23.73 18.84
N PHE A 347 -7.45 23.84 17.89
CA PHE A 347 -8.79 23.31 18.05
C PHE A 347 -8.80 21.80 18.30
N LEU A 348 -8.03 21.02 17.54
CA LEU A 348 -7.96 19.57 17.70
C LEU A 348 -7.31 19.16 19.02
N ARG A 349 -6.29 19.89 19.47
CA ARG A 349 -5.67 19.68 20.79
C ARG A 349 -6.67 19.94 21.91
N ASP A 350 -7.43 21.03 21.82
CA ASP A 350 -8.47 21.34 22.79
C ASP A 350 -9.64 20.35 22.72
N PHE A 351 -9.97 19.86 21.53
CA PHE A 351 -10.98 18.80 21.37
C PHE A 351 -10.55 17.50 22.06
N ASN A 352 -9.28 17.11 21.93
CA ASN A 352 -8.78 15.89 22.55
C ASN A 352 -8.65 15.99 24.08
N THR A 353 -8.43 17.20 24.62
CA THR A 353 -8.18 17.39 26.06
C THR A 353 -9.39 17.92 26.83
N ASN A 354 -10.19 18.78 26.21
CA ASN A 354 -11.19 19.63 26.86
C ASN A 354 -12.51 19.69 26.06
N LYS A 355 -12.87 18.60 25.37
CA LYS A 355 -14.06 18.51 24.50
C LYS A 355 -15.32 19.11 25.12
N ASP A 356 -15.59 18.81 26.39
CA ASP A 356 -16.84 19.18 27.07
C ASP A 356 -16.94 20.67 27.40
N THR A 357 -15.81 21.39 27.39
CA THR A 357 -15.76 22.83 27.65
C THR A 357 -15.74 23.66 26.37
N LEU A 358 -15.54 23.04 25.20
CA LEU A 358 -15.56 23.76 23.93
C LEU A 358 -16.94 24.36 23.64
N ARG A 359 -16.96 25.66 23.30
CA ARG A 359 -18.17 26.41 22.93
C ARG A 359 -17.91 27.14 21.62
N ILE A 360 -18.26 26.51 20.50
CA ILE A 360 -17.96 26.99 19.14
C ILE A 360 -19.23 27.36 18.35
N GLY A 361 -20.36 27.58 19.05
CA GLY A 361 -21.62 27.98 18.42
C GLY A 361 -22.33 26.84 17.67
N LYS A 362 -23.28 27.19 16.79
CA LYS A 362 -24.13 26.25 16.05
C LYS A 362 -23.61 25.98 14.63
N ASN A 363 -22.97 26.97 14.00
CA ASN A 363 -22.49 26.90 12.63
C ASN A 363 -20.98 27.14 12.60
N VAL A 364 -20.22 26.13 12.20
CA VAL A 364 -18.75 26.18 12.19
C VAL A 364 -18.24 26.09 10.76
N ALA A 365 -17.30 26.95 10.37
CA ALA A 365 -16.60 26.82 9.09
C ALA A 365 -15.17 26.30 9.30
N VAL A 366 -14.78 25.29 8.55
CA VAL A 366 -13.40 24.80 8.48
C VAL A 366 -12.82 25.23 7.13
N ILE A 367 -11.75 26.01 7.16
CA ILE A 367 -11.10 26.55 5.96
C ILE A 367 -9.95 25.64 5.55
N GLY A 368 -10.13 24.87 4.49
CA GLY A 368 -9.09 23.94 4.01
C GLY A 368 -9.66 22.75 3.25
N GLY A 369 -8.77 21.88 2.79
CA GLY A 369 -9.16 20.66 2.07
C GLY A 369 -8.22 19.47 2.26
N GLY A 370 -7.30 19.56 3.24
CA GLY A 370 -6.38 18.47 3.62
C GLY A 370 -6.92 17.63 4.77
N ASN A 371 -6.16 16.60 5.16
CA ASN A 371 -6.55 15.68 6.24
C ASN A 371 -6.83 16.42 7.57
N SER A 372 -6.03 17.42 7.95
CA SER A 372 -6.29 18.23 9.16
C SER A 372 -7.65 18.95 9.11
N ALA A 373 -8.10 19.37 7.92
CA ALA A 373 -9.41 19.99 7.74
C ALA A 373 -10.55 18.97 7.90
N MET A 374 -10.36 17.75 7.40
CA MET A 374 -11.34 16.66 7.57
C MET A 374 -11.47 16.27 9.04
N ASP A 375 -10.34 16.11 9.73
CA ASP A 375 -10.32 15.80 11.16
C ASP A 375 -10.99 16.89 11.98
N ALA A 376 -10.64 18.16 11.73
CA ALA A 376 -11.25 19.31 12.41
C ALA A 376 -12.76 19.39 12.15
N ALA A 377 -13.23 19.16 10.92
CA ALA A 377 -14.65 19.20 10.59
C ALA A 377 -15.44 18.09 11.30
N ARG A 378 -14.90 16.87 11.30
CA ARG A 378 -15.51 15.72 11.99
C ARG A 378 -15.47 15.87 13.50
N ALA A 379 -14.40 16.44 14.06
CA ALA A 379 -14.31 16.77 15.48
C ALA A 379 -15.32 17.86 15.88
N ALA A 380 -15.44 18.94 15.09
CA ALA A 380 -16.40 20.01 15.33
C ALA A 380 -17.85 19.51 15.37
N LEU A 381 -18.23 18.56 14.51
CA LEU A 381 -19.57 17.93 14.55
C LEU A 381 -19.84 17.19 15.87
N ARG A 382 -18.80 16.79 16.60
CA ARG A 382 -18.89 16.05 17.87
C ARG A 382 -18.86 16.98 19.09
N VAL A 383 -18.76 18.30 18.90
CA VAL A 383 -18.83 19.30 19.97
C VAL A 383 -20.28 19.64 20.28
N SER A 384 -20.63 19.70 21.57
CA SER A 384 -22.00 19.97 22.01
C SER A 384 -22.48 21.34 21.54
N GLY A 385 -23.70 21.38 20.97
CA GLY A 385 -24.34 22.60 20.47
C GLY A 385 -24.13 22.89 18.98
N VAL A 386 -23.17 22.23 18.33
CA VAL A 386 -22.95 22.35 16.89
C VAL A 386 -24.07 21.67 16.11
N LYS A 387 -24.57 22.34 15.07
CA LYS A 387 -25.63 21.85 14.17
C LYS A 387 -25.13 21.65 12.75
N ASN A 388 -24.32 22.59 12.25
CA ASN A 388 -23.80 22.56 10.89
C ASN A 388 -22.30 22.80 10.92
N VAL A 389 -21.56 21.98 10.16
CA VAL A 389 -20.13 22.18 9.91
C VAL A 389 -19.92 22.27 8.41
N TYR A 390 -19.23 23.33 7.98
CA TYR A 390 -18.97 23.63 6.58
C TYR A 390 -17.49 23.50 6.29
N ILE A 391 -17.11 22.71 5.29
CA ILE A 391 -15.78 22.81 4.69
C ILE A 391 -15.82 23.88 3.61
N VAL A 392 -15.09 24.96 3.81
CA VAL A 392 -14.93 26.05 2.85
C VAL A 392 -13.60 25.86 2.13
N TYR A 393 -13.67 25.60 0.83
CA TYR A 393 -12.49 25.31 0.02
C TYR A 393 -12.47 26.13 -1.26
N ARG A 394 -11.30 26.71 -1.57
CA ARG A 394 -11.11 27.59 -2.73
C ARG A 394 -11.11 26.88 -4.08
N ARG A 395 -11.05 25.54 -4.11
CA ARG A 395 -11.14 24.70 -5.33
C ARG A 395 -12.31 23.72 -5.19
N THR A 396 -12.42 22.74 -6.08
CA THR A 396 -13.45 21.70 -5.99
C THR A 396 -12.96 20.49 -5.20
N THR A 397 -13.87 19.58 -4.84
CA THR A 397 -13.57 18.32 -4.17
C THR A 397 -12.59 17.45 -4.96
N LYS A 398 -12.49 17.62 -6.29
CA LYS A 398 -11.51 16.90 -7.11
C LYS A 398 -10.07 17.34 -6.84
N GLU A 399 -9.84 18.61 -6.46
CA GLU A 399 -8.52 19.14 -6.16
C GLU A 399 -8.19 19.17 -4.65
N MET A 400 -9.01 18.53 -3.80
CA MET A 400 -8.73 18.42 -2.37
C MET A 400 -7.54 17.48 -2.13
N PRO A 401 -6.54 17.90 -1.34
CA PRO A 401 -5.40 17.04 -1.01
C PRO A 401 -5.70 15.95 0.03
N ALA A 402 -6.84 16.01 0.72
CA ALA A 402 -7.23 14.97 1.68
C ALA A 402 -7.38 13.61 1.01
N ASP A 403 -7.11 12.55 1.79
CA ASP A 403 -7.33 11.18 1.34
C ASP A 403 -8.81 10.97 1.03
N ARG A 404 -9.09 10.22 -0.04
CA ARG A 404 -10.47 10.04 -0.53
C ARG A 404 -11.39 9.43 0.53
N GLU A 405 -10.85 8.49 1.29
CA GLU A 405 -11.50 7.87 2.42
C GLU A 405 -11.91 8.90 3.50
N GLU A 406 -11.05 9.87 3.83
CA GLU A 406 -11.35 10.89 4.83
C GLU A 406 -12.46 11.84 4.36
N LEU A 407 -12.47 12.18 3.06
CA LEU A 407 -13.56 12.93 2.45
C LEU A 407 -14.89 12.18 2.54
N GLU A 408 -14.88 10.88 2.27
CA GLU A 408 -16.08 10.04 2.38
C GLU A 408 -16.58 9.94 3.82
N PHE A 409 -15.69 9.82 4.81
CA PHE A 409 -16.08 9.81 6.21
C PHE A 409 -16.65 11.17 6.65
N ALA A 410 -16.05 12.29 6.22
CA ALA A 410 -16.59 13.61 6.50
C ALA A 410 -18.00 13.79 5.90
N LEU A 411 -18.24 13.33 4.67
CA LEU A 411 -19.56 13.35 4.05
C LEU A 411 -20.58 12.48 4.80
N LYS A 412 -20.18 11.27 5.22
CA LYS A 412 -21.02 10.35 6.00
C LYS A 412 -21.37 10.91 7.38
N ASP A 413 -20.45 11.63 8.02
CA ASP A 413 -20.66 12.31 9.29
C ASP A 413 -21.60 13.53 9.16
N GLY A 414 -21.89 13.99 7.93
CA GLY A 414 -22.81 15.11 7.65
C GLY A 414 -22.12 16.46 7.42
N VAL A 415 -20.80 16.48 7.16
CA VAL A 415 -20.08 17.71 6.82
C VAL A 415 -20.56 18.27 5.49
N ILE A 416 -20.81 19.59 5.44
CA ILE A 416 -21.34 20.28 4.28
C ILE A 416 -20.19 20.92 3.49
N PHE A 417 -20.01 20.54 2.23
CA PHE A 417 -18.95 21.08 1.39
C PHE A 417 -19.40 22.39 0.70
N ARG A 418 -18.52 23.39 0.73
CA ARG A 418 -18.66 24.70 0.08
C ARG A 418 -17.41 24.97 -0.75
N GLU A 419 -17.46 24.46 -1.97
CA GLU A 419 -16.39 24.60 -2.96
C GLU A 419 -16.33 26.00 -3.56
N LEU A 420 -15.19 26.31 -4.18
CA LEU A 420 -14.96 27.56 -4.90
C LEU A 420 -15.22 28.83 -4.05
N LEU A 421 -14.95 28.74 -2.75
CA LEU A 421 -15.07 29.86 -1.82
C LEU A 421 -13.75 30.08 -1.09
N ASN A 422 -13.35 31.34 -0.96
CA ASN A 422 -12.18 31.74 -0.16
C ASN A 422 -12.61 32.79 0.87
N PRO A 423 -12.40 32.58 2.18
CA PRO A 423 -12.83 33.53 3.19
C PRO A 423 -12.07 34.84 3.10
N VAL A 424 -12.75 35.94 3.45
CA VAL A 424 -12.21 37.30 3.44
C VAL A 424 -12.38 37.97 4.80
N SER A 425 -13.57 37.89 5.38
CA SER A 425 -13.86 38.48 6.70
C SER A 425 -14.93 37.72 7.48
N LEU A 426 -14.89 37.84 8.80
CA LEU A 426 -15.90 37.36 9.74
C LEU A 426 -16.39 38.52 10.60
N GLN A 427 -17.66 38.94 10.41
CA GLN A 427 -18.25 40.07 11.15
C GLN A 427 -19.69 39.75 11.54
N SER A 428 -20.04 39.95 12.82
CA SER A 428 -21.39 39.72 13.36
C SER A 428 -21.95 38.33 13.03
N GLY A 429 -21.09 37.30 13.08
CA GLY A 429 -21.46 35.92 12.73
C GLY A 429 -21.71 35.66 11.24
N ILE A 430 -21.23 36.54 10.36
CA ILE A 430 -21.31 36.40 8.90
C ILE A 430 -19.89 36.26 8.34
N LEU A 431 -19.60 35.09 7.76
CA LEU A 431 -18.38 34.82 7.02
C LEU A 431 -18.58 35.23 5.55
N LYS A 432 -17.89 36.29 5.14
CA LYS A 432 -17.84 36.74 3.75
C LYS A 432 -16.77 35.97 2.99
N CYS A 433 -17.16 35.33 1.90
CA CYS A 433 -16.27 34.57 1.03
C CYS A 433 -16.25 35.15 -0.39
N GLN A 434 -15.06 35.31 -0.96
CA GLN A 434 -14.86 35.60 -2.38
C GLN A 434 -15.17 34.32 -3.19
N LYS A 435 -16.04 34.43 -4.20
CA LYS A 435 -16.26 33.32 -5.13
C LYS A 435 -15.08 33.13 -6.07
N MET A 436 -14.77 31.87 -6.34
CA MET A 436 -13.65 31.44 -7.17
C MET A 436 -14.16 30.70 -8.41
N LYS A 437 -13.34 30.69 -9.46
CA LYS A 437 -13.45 29.78 -10.60
C LYS A 437 -12.14 29.03 -10.79
N LEU A 438 -12.19 27.85 -11.38
CA LEU A 438 -10.97 27.11 -11.72
C LEU A 438 -10.32 27.69 -12.97
N GLY A 439 -9.08 28.13 -12.85
CA GLY A 439 -8.21 28.53 -13.95
C GLY A 439 -7.39 27.36 -14.51
N GLU A 440 -6.22 27.68 -15.04
CA GLU A 440 -5.23 26.72 -15.52
C GLU A 440 -4.60 25.89 -14.39
N THR A 441 -3.98 24.78 -14.76
CA THR A 441 -3.29 23.88 -13.85
C THR A 441 -2.01 24.52 -13.29
N ASP A 442 -1.79 24.42 -11.98
CA ASP A 442 -0.55 24.82 -11.30
C ASP A 442 0.55 23.77 -11.41
N GLU A 443 1.74 24.10 -10.90
CA GLU A 443 2.92 23.23 -10.89
C GLU A 443 2.71 21.91 -10.13
N SER A 444 1.72 21.87 -9.23
CA SER A 444 1.34 20.64 -8.51
C SER A 444 0.33 19.77 -9.27
N GLY A 445 -0.03 20.16 -10.50
CA GLY A 445 -1.04 19.46 -11.30
C GLY A 445 -2.49 19.79 -10.93
N ARG A 446 -2.72 20.76 -10.04
CA ARG A 446 -4.08 21.15 -9.59
C ARG A 446 -4.52 22.45 -10.24
N ARG A 447 -5.81 22.60 -10.55
CA ARG A 447 -6.30 23.86 -11.13
C ARG A 447 -6.20 25.03 -10.14
N ARG A 448 -5.72 26.18 -10.61
CA ARG A 448 -5.56 27.39 -9.80
C ARG A 448 -6.94 27.99 -9.49
N PRO A 449 -7.21 28.42 -8.25
CA PRO A 449 -8.39 29.21 -7.95
C PRO A 449 -8.17 30.66 -8.43
N VAL A 450 -9.12 31.19 -9.20
CA VAL A 450 -9.10 32.58 -9.70
C VAL A 450 -10.34 33.30 -9.17
N PRO A 451 -10.21 34.47 -8.53
CA PRO A 451 -11.37 35.20 -8.02
C PRO A 451 -12.29 35.64 -9.16
N ILE A 452 -13.60 35.54 -8.92
CA ILE A 452 -14.61 36.16 -9.78
C ILE A 452 -14.87 37.56 -9.23
N THR A 453 -14.29 38.56 -9.89
CA THR A 453 -14.31 39.96 -9.44
C THR A 453 -15.74 40.43 -9.11
N GLY A 454 -15.93 40.97 -7.91
CA GLY A 454 -17.21 41.51 -7.45
C GLY A 454 -18.21 40.48 -6.90
N GLU A 455 -17.94 39.18 -7.04
CA GLU A 455 -18.84 38.14 -6.54
C GLU A 455 -18.44 37.60 -5.17
N PHE A 456 -19.32 37.82 -4.19
CA PHE A 456 -19.17 37.30 -2.83
C PHE A 456 -20.31 36.36 -2.47
N SER A 457 -20.06 35.49 -1.50
CA SER A 457 -21.04 34.65 -0.82
C SER A 457 -20.95 34.90 0.67
N GLU A 458 -22.09 34.91 1.36
CA GLU A 458 -22.15 35.07 2.80
C GLU A 458 -22.67 33.79 3.44
N LEU A 459 -22.00 33.37 4.52
CA LEU A 459 -22.36 32.19 5.30
C LEU A 459 -22.55 32.62 6.75
N LYS A 460 -23.65 32.18 7.38
CA LYS A 460 -23.85 32.39 8.81
C LYS A 460 -22.97 31.42 9.59
N ILE A 461 -21.91 31.93 10.22
CA ILE A 461 -20.86 31.16 10.88
C ILE A 461 -20.54 31.80 12.23
N ASP A 462 -20.62 31.00 13.28
CA ASP A 462 -20.34 31.42 14.66
C ASP A 462 -18.85 31.24 15.00
N PHE A 463 -18.16 30.30 14.34
CA PHE A 463 -16.77 29.96 14.63
C PHE A 463 -16.03 29.46 13.38
N VAL A 464 -14.78 29.85 13.22
CA VAL A 464 -13.93 29.50 12.07
C VAL A 464 -12.70 28.74 12.54
N ILE A 465 -12.44 27.59 11.92
CA ILE A 465 -11.25 26.78 12.12
C ILE A 465 -10.39 26.87 10.85
N THR A 466 -9.15 27.34 10.96
CA THR A 466 -8.25 27.49 9.80
C THR A 466 -7.31 26.29 9.68
N ALA A 467 -7.33 25.63 8.52
CA ALA A 467 -6.52 24.44 8.22
C ALA A 467 -5.73 24.66 6.92
N VAL A 468 -4.93 25.72 6.89
CA VAL A 468 -4.21 26.19 5.71
C VAL A 468 -2.75 25.71 5.62
N GLY A 469 -2.42 24.67 6.40
CA GLY A 469 -1.13 23.98 6.40
C GLY A 469 -0.15 24.52 7.45
N GLU A 470 0.82 23.70 7.82
CA GLU A 470 1.77 23.95 8.90
C GLU A 470 3.16 24.29 8.38
N LYS A 471 3.96 24.96 9.20
CA LYS A 471 5.35 25.36 8.92
C LYS A 471 6.29 24.88 10.00
N VAL A 472 7.55 24.67 9.58
CA VAL A 472 8.65 24.38 10.50
C VAL A 472 8.97 25.62 11.32
N ASP A 473 9.41 25.42 12.56
CA ASP A 473 9.93 26.52 13.37
C ASP A 473 11.36 26.86 12.94
N ASP A 474 11.47 27.78 11.99
CA ASP A 474 12.78 28.22 11.48
C ASP A 474 13.61 28.96 12.53
N ASP A 475 12.97 29.62 13.50
CA ASP A 475 13.65 30.52 14.44
C ASP A 475 14.51 29.71 15.42
N ILE A 476 13.97 28.63 15.98
CA ILE A 476 14.69 27.73 16.88
C ILE A 476 15.84 27.00 16.16
N LEU A 477 15.65 26.64 14.89
CA LEU A 477 16.66 25.98 14.08
C LEU A 477 17.82 26.93 13.74
N ARG A 478 17.51 28.16 13.29
CA ARG A 478 18.51 29.19 12.98
C ARG A 478 19.29 29.61 14.23
N LYS A 479 18.61 29.73 15.37
CA LYS A 479 19.25 30.02 16.66
C LYS A 479 20.31 28.98 17.04
N ASN A 480 20.12 27.72 16.62
CA ASN A 480 21.06 26.62 16.82
C ASN A 480 22.07 26.45 15.67
N GLY A 481 22.16 27.40 14.74
CA GLY A 481 23.15 27.40 13.66
C GLY A 481 22.82 26.49 12.47
N ILE A 482 21.56 26.06 12.33
CA ILE A 482 21.10 25.24 11.21
C ILE A 482 20.85 26.11 9.98
N GLU A 483 21.46 25.71 8.85
CA GLU A 483 21.32 26.40 7.57
C GLU A 483 20.06 26.01 6.80
N PHE A 484 19.52 26.98 6.06
CA PHE A 484 18.35 26.79 5.18
C PHE A 484 18.74 27.07 3.74
N GLY A 485 18.18 26.29 2.81
CA GLY A 485 18.30 26.50 1.38
C GLY A 485 17.43 27.66 0.87
N GLN A 486 17.60 28.01 -0.40
CA GLN A 486 16.82 29.08 -1.05
C GLN A 486 15.31 28.77 -1.13
N ASN A 487 14.94 27.49 -1.05
CA ASN A 487 13.55 27.03 -1.01
C ASN A 487 12.91 27.16 0.40
N GLY A 488 13.61 27.71 1.38
CA GLY A 488 13.14 27.84 2.76
C GLY A 488 13.11 26.53 3.54
N LYS A 489 13.69 25.44 3.03
CA LYS A 489 13.84 24.18 3.76
C LYS A 489 15.22 24.07 4.38
N VAL A 490 15.36 23.26 5.42
CA VAL A 490 16.66 22.98 6.02
C VAL A 490 17.58 22.31 5.00
N LYS A 491 18.83 22.75 4.93
CA LYS A 491 19.83 22.16 4.05
C LYS A 491 20.41 20.90 4.72
N THR A 492 20.19 19.76 4.09
CA THR A 492 20.73 18.47 4.54
C THR A 492 21.45 17.74 3.41
N ASP A 493 22.28 16.77 3.78
CA ASP A 493 22.77 15.78 2.83
C ASP A 493 21.71 14.69 2.53
N LYS A 494 22.09 13.65 1.78
CA LYS A 494 21.22 12.51 1.43
C LYS A 494 20.84 11.63 2.62
N HIS A 495 21.54 11.76 3.74
CA HIS A 495 21.32 11.02 4.98
C HIS A 495 20.60 11.86 6.04
N LEU A 496 20.15 13.06 5.67
CA LEU A 496 19.49 14.03 6.53
C LEU A 496 20.42 14.63 7.61
N GLU A 497 21.73 14.57 7.40
CA GLU A 497 22.70 15.29 8.23
C GLU A 497 22.70 16.77 7.84
N THR A 498 22.68 17.64 8.84
CA THR A 498 22.70 19.10 8.65
C THR A 498 24.10 19.60 8.31
N ASN A 499 24.28 20.92 8.21
CA ASN A 499 25.59 21.55 8.13
C ASN A 499 26.47 21.30 9.37
N LEU A 500 25.88 20.89 10.51
CA LEU A 500 26.61 20.61 11.73
C LEU A 500 26.93 19.11 11.86
N PRO A 501 28.18 18.73 12.16
CA PRO A 501 28.56 17.32 12.24
C PRO A 501 27.82 16.61 13.38
N ASN A 502 27.32 15.42 13.06
CA ASN A 502 26.53 14.52 13.91
C ASN A 502 25.18 15.11 14.36
N VAL A 503 24.68 16.14 13.69
CA VAL A 503 23.35 16.71 13.92
C VAL A 503 22.48 16.44 12.70
N PHE A 504 21.40 15.69 12.91
CA PHE A 504 20.44 15.25 11.90
C PHE A 504 19.10 15.96 12.10
N ILE A 505 18.29 16.00 11.06
CA ILE A 505 16.90 16.50 11.12
C ILE A 505 15.99 15.53 10.36
N SER A 506 14.82 15.19 10.90
CA SER A 506 13.96 14.16 10.31
C SER A 506 12.46 14.47 10.42
N GLY A 507 11.66 13.85 9.54
CA GLY A 507 10.23 14.04 9.45
C GLY A 507 9.85 15.44 8.96
N ASP A 508 8.71 15.94 9.43
CA ASP A 508 8.18 17.23 8.95
C ASP A 508 9.15 18.41 9.15
N ALA A 509 10.05 18.33 10.14
CA ALA A 509 11.08 19.34 10.35
C ALA A 509 12.08 19.45 9.19
N ALA A 510 12.34 18.35 8.48
CA ALA A 510 13.26 18.32 7.34
C ALA A 510 12.57 18.73 6.02
N HIS A 511 11.31 18.34 5.84
CA HIS A 511 10.66 18.40 4.52
C HIS A 511 9.43 19.33 4.46
N GLY A 512 8.90 19.76 5.61
CA GLY A 512 7.55 20.27 5.75
C GLY A 512 6.53 19.14 6.00
N PRO A 513 5.25 19.48 6.24
CA PRO A 513 4.22 18.49 6.59
C PRO A 513 4.14 17.33 5.59
N ALA A 514 4.34 16.11 6.08
CA ALA A 514 4.35 14.88 5.32
C ALA A 514 3.45 13.82 5.99
N THR A 515 3.53 12.57 5.53
CA THR A 515 2.77 11.46 6.10
C THR A 515 3.53 10.82 7.27
N VAL A 516 2.79 10.17 8.18
CA VAL A 516 3.38 9.46 9.33
C VAL A 516 4.42 8.42 8.89
N VAL A 517 4.17 7.69 7.80
CA VAL A 517 5.09 6.66 7.30
C VAL A 517 6.36 7.25 6.67
N GLU A 518 6.29 8.44 6.07
CA GLU A 518 7.46 9.17 5.58
C GLU A 518 8.31 9.67 6.76
N ALA A 519 7.69 10.17 7.82
CA ALA A 519 8.41 10.54 9.04
C ALA A 519 9.13 9.34 9.67
N ILE A 520 8.49 8.15 9.70
CA ILE A 520 9.12 6.91 10.15
C ILE A 520 10.32 6.54 9.26
N ALA A 521 10.19 6.71 7.94
CA ALA A 521 11.26 6.43 6.98
C ALA A 521 12.48 7.32 7.20
N ASP A 522 12.28 8.61 7.45
CA ASP A 522 13.37 9.53 7.77
C ASP A 522 14.05 9.18 9.09
N GLY A 523 13.27 8.89 10.14
CA GLY A 523 13.81 8.45 11.42
C GLY A 523 14.67 7.19 11.28
N ARG A 524 14.22 6.24 10.45
CA ARG A 524 14.98 5.03 10.15
C ARG A 524 16.25 5.32 9.36
N LYS A 525 16.19 6.18 8.35
CA LYS A 525 17.35 6.59 7.54
C LYS A 525 18.44 7.23 8.40
N VAL A 526 18.06 8.10 9.34
CA VAL A 526 18.97 8.70 10.32
C VAL A 526 19.60 7.61 11.20
N ALA A 527 18.80 6.68 11.73
CA ALA A 527 19.31 5.60 12.55
C ALA A 527 20.31 4.71 11.80
N GLU A 528 19.98 4.27 10.59
CA GLU A 528 20.85 3.45 9.74
C GLU A 528 22.19 4.15 9.45
N HIS A 529 22.17 5.46 9.20
CA HIS A 529 23.39 6.21 8.94
C HIS A 529 24.27 6.40 10.19
N ILE A 530 23.68 6.64 11.36
CA ILE A 530 24.43 6.70 12.62
C ILE A 530 25.03 5.33 12.97
N VAL A 531 24.28 4.24 12.78
CA VAL A 531 24.76 2.86 12.97
C VAL A 531 25.95 2.59 12.08
N PHE A 532 25.87 2.98 10.80
CA PHE A 532 26.97 2.86 9.85
C PHE A 532 28.22 3.62 10.32
N LYS A 533 28.07 4.86 10.80
CA LYS A 533 29.19 5.67 11.31
C LYS A 533 29.95 5.04 12.49
N GLU A 534 29.27 4.22 13.30
CA GLU A 534 29.89 3.52 14.44
C GLU A 534 30.32 2.09 14.14
N ASN A 535 30.22 1.64 12.88
CA ASN A 535 30.41 0.22 12.50
C ASN A 535 29.57 -0.74 13.36
N ALA A 536 28.38 -0.30 13.78
CA ALA A 536 27.43 -1.11 14.52
C ALA A 536 26.48 -1.85 13.55
N ASN A 537 25.58 -2.67 14.09
CA ASN A 537 24.56 -3.37 13.29
C ASN A 537 23.18 -3.22 13.93
N ILE A 538 22.15 -3.12 13.09
CA ILE A 538 20.76 -3.30 13.54
C ILE A 538 20.44 -4.81 13.45
N PRO A 539 19.89 -5.44 14.49
CA PRO A 539 19.51 -6.84 14.45
C PRO A 539 18.51 -7.10 13.31
N GLN A 540 18.78 -8.08 12.47
CA GLN A 540 17.86 -8.49 11.41
C GLN A 540 16.96 -9.65 11.84
N THR A 541 15.69 -9.59 11.45
CA THR A 541 14.76 -10.71 11.57
C THR A 541 15.05 -11.74 10.48
N ASN A 542 15.41 -12.97 10.88
CA ASN A 542 15.71 -14.07 9.94
C ASN A 542 14.46 -14.68 9.27
N LEU A 543 13.31 -13.99 9.29
CA LEU A 543 12.02 -14.49 8.81
C LEU A 543 11.94 -14.54 7.26
N ARG A 544 12.83 -13.83 6.54
CA ARG A 544 12.96 -13.93 5.07
C ARG A 544 13.54 -15.27 4.57
N ASN A 545 13.94 -16.19 5.46
CA ASN A 545 14.63 -17.44 5.09
C ASN A 545 13.79 -18.51 4.37
N SER A 546 12.52 -18.24 4.04
CA SER A 546 11.77 -19.07 3.08
C SER A 546 12.45 -19.07 1.70
N LYS A 547 13.10 -17.96 1.30
CA LYS A 547 13.83 -17.85 0.02
C LYS A 547 15.05 -18.78 -0.05
N THR A 548 15.75 -19.01 1.06
CA THR A 548 16.92 -19.92 1.11
C THR A 548 16.51 -21.38 0.99
N LYS A 549 15.38 -21.77 1.61
CA LYS A 549 14.80 -23.12 1.45
C LYS A 549 14.32 -23.37 0.01
N ILE A 550 13.73 -22.37 -0.64
CA ILE A 550 13.30 -22.46 -2.04
C ILE A 550 14.51 -22.54 -2.99
N LYS A 551 15.58 -21.75 -2.76
CA LYS A 551 16.83 -21.87 -3.54
C LYS A 551 17.45 -23.27 -3.45
N PHE A 552 17.43 -23.89 -2.25
CA PHE A 552 17.92 -25.25 -2.05
C PHE A 552 17.02 -26.31 -2.73
N PHE A 553 15.70 -26.12 -2.69
CA PHE A 553 14.74 -27.01 -3.34
C PHE A 553 14.79 -26.96 -4.87
N ILE A 554 15.01 -25.77 -5.45
CA ILE A 554 15.16 -25.60 -6.89
C ILE A 554 16.46 -26.25 -7.36
N LEU A 555 17.57 -26.10 -6.62
CA LEU A 555 18.85 -26.74 -6.94
C LEU A 555 18.75 -28.27 -6.96
N MET A 556 18.00 -28.86 -6.03
CA MET A 556 17.75 -30.32 -5.96
C MET A 556 16.87 -30.84 -7.10
N ARG A 557 16.08 -29.96 -7.74
CA ARG A 557 15.11 -30.34 -8.77
C ARG A 557 15.68 -30.38 -10.18
N PHE A 558 16.87 -29.81 -10.36
CA PHE A 558 17.66 -29.89 -11.60
C PHE A 558 18.69 -31.03 -11.57
N ALA A 559 18.86 -31.71 -10.43
CA ALA A 559 19.65 -32.94 -10.38
C ALA A 559 18.84 -34.09 -10.99
N THR A 560 19.41 -34.77 -11.97
CA THR A 560 18.78 -35.94 -12.58
C THR A 560 18.63 -37.07 -11.55
N ASN A 561 17.61 -37.94 -11.70
CA ASN A 561 17.35 -39.05 -10.79
C ASN A 561 18.59 -39.95 -10.52
N ALA A 562 19.56 -39.97 -11.43
CA ALA A 562 20.83 -40.68 -11.28
C ALA A 562 21.80 -40.03 -10.26
N GLU A 563 21.77 -38.70 -10.12
CA GLU A 563 22.62 -37.93 -9.20
C GLU A 563 22.10 -38.01 -7.76
N ILE A 564 20.76 -37.99 -7.60
CA ILE A 564 20.10 -38.17 -6.31
C ILE A 564 20.31 -39.60 -5.77
N ALA A 565 20.27 -40.63 -6.64
CA ALA A 565 20.53 -42.01 -6.26
C ALA A 565 21.98 -42.23 -5.78
N LYS A 566 22.97 -41.60 -6.43
CA LYS A 566 24.38 -41.64 -5.98
C LYS A 566 24.57 -40.96 -4.62
N LEU A 567 23.88 -39.85 -4.38
CA LEU A 567 23.92 -39.14 -3.10
C LEU A 567 23.31 -39.98 -1.96
N PHE A 568 22.20 -40.67 -2.24
CA PHE A 568 21.50 -41.50 -1.25
C PHE A 568 22.32 -42.73 -0.83
N VAL A 569 22.94 -43.43 -1.79
CA VAL A 569 23.80 -44.60 -1.53
C VAL A 569 25.02 -44.22 -0.68
N LEU A 570 25.65 -43.07 -0.95
CA LEU A 570 26.81 -42.58 -0.20
C LEU A 570 26.48 -42.12 1.23
N MET A 571 25.28 -41.59 1.48
CA MET A 571 24.83 -41.21 2.84
C MET A 571 24.54 -42.43 3.71
N THR A 572 24.10 -43.55 3.13
CA THR A 572 23.86 -44.80 3.86
C THR A 572 25.15 -45.59 4.15
N GLU A 573 26.16 -45.49 3.29
CA GLU A 573 27.42 -46.26 3.45
C GLU A 573 28.50 -45.57 4.31
N ARG A 574 28.40 -44.26 4.54
CA ARG A 574 29.30 -43.54 5.47
C ARG A 574 28.46 -42.85 6.53
N ARG A 575 28.48 -43.38 7.76
CA ARG A 575 27.85 -42.78 8.96
C ARG A 575 28.34 -41.34 9.18
N ILE A 576 27.75 -40.35 8.51
CA ILE A 576 27.99 -38.93 8.75
C ILE A 576 26.89 -38.43 9.69
N LYS A 577 27.21 -38.31 10.98
CA LYS A 577 26.38 -37.57 11.94
C LYS A 577 26.64 -36.07 11.74
N ILE A 578 25.61 -35.32 11.31
CA ILE A 578 25.63 -33.86 11.35
C ILE A 578 25.14 -33.43 12.74
N ASN A 579 26.06 -33.08 13.63
CA ASN A 579 25.73 -32.39 14.88
C ASN A 579 25.65 -30.88 14.64
N SER A 580 24.63 -30.24 15.21
CA SER A 580 24.17 -28.87 14.97
C SER A 580 25.00 -27.76 15.65
N HIS A 581 26.31 -27.96 15.84
CA HIS A 581 27.20 -26.93 16.36
C HIS A 581 28.55 -26.97 15.65
N TYR A 582 28.77 -26.06 14.70
CA TYR A 582 30.10 -25.72 14.24
C TYR A 582 30.23 -24.22 14.02
N SER A 583 31.02 -23.59 14.89
CA SER A 583 31.46 -22.21 14.77
C SER A 583 32.52 -22.07 13.68
N ALA A 584 32.60 -20.87 13.12
CA ALA A 584 33.62 -20.44 12.17
C ALA A 584 35.04 -20.85 12.58
N ARG A 585 35.69 -21.73 11.80
CA ARG A 585 37.14 -21.79 11.47
C ARG A 585 37.48 -23.18 10.94
N LYS A 586 37.39 -23.34 9.62
CA LYS A 586 38.21 -24.17 8.71
C LYS A 586 37.46 -24.32 7.38
N LYS A 587 37.94 -23.64 6.34
CA LYS A 587 37.43 -23.83 4.96
C LYS A 587 37.89 -25.21 4.49
N LEU A 588 36.99 -26.17 4.40
CA LEU A 588 37.13 -27.30 3.47
C LEU A 588 36.83 -26.75 2.07
N PRO A 589 37.74 -26.89 1.08
CA PRO A 589 37.49 -26.36 -0.25
C PRO A 589 36.48 -27.26 -0.97
N PHE A 590 35.24 -26.77 -1.11
CA PHE A 590 34.18 -27.40 -1.90
C PHE A 590 34.62 -27.84 -3.31
N ARG A 591 35.68 -27.24 -3.85
CA ARG A 591 36.29 -27.57 -5.15
C ARG A 591 36.73 -29.04 -5.27
N GLU A 592 37.28 -29.65 -4.22
CA GLU A 592 37.72 -31.05 -4.27
C GLU A 592 36.55 -32.05 -4.22
N LEU A 593 35.43 -31.67 -3.59
CA LEU A 593 34.23 -32.49 -3.55
C LEU A 593 33.55 -32.52 -4.93
N PHE A 594 33.51 -31.38 -5.61
CA PHE A 594 32.87 -31.26 -6.93
C PHE A 594 33.71 -31.76 -8.09
N GLN A 595 35.05 -31.71 -8.02
CA GLN A 595 35.93 -32.33 -9.02
C GLN A 595 35.81 -33.87 -9.06
N LYS A 596 35.46 -34.52 -7.95
CA LYS A 596 35.18 -35.97 -7.92
C LYS A 596 33.78 -36.34 -8.43
N LEU A 597 32.91 -35.36 -8.67
CA LEU A 597 31.52 -35.56 -9.08
C LEU A 597 31.26 -35.32 -10.58
N ASP A 598 32.27 -34.89 -11.34
CA ASP A 598 32.20 -34.63 -12.79
C ASP A 598 31.07 -33.67 -13.20
N ILE A 599 30.80 -32.66 -12.36
CA ILE A 599 29.78 -31.62 -12.60
C ILE A 599 30.47 -30.39 -13.21
N ARG A 600 30.02 -29.98 -14.40
CA ARG A 600 30.55 -28.83 -15.17
C ARG A 600 30.47 -27.51 -14.37
N PHE A 601 31.63 -26.89 -14.17
CA PHE A 601 31.87 -25.78 -13.24
C PHE A 601 31.41 -24.40 -13.77
N ASP A 602 31.06 -24.32 -15.04
CA ASP A 602 30.81 -23.12 -15.83
C ASP A 602 29.41 -22.47 -15.61
N LEU A 603 28.47 -23.19 -14.99
CA LEU A 603 27.09 -22.71 -14.79
C LEU A 603 26.79 -22.16 -13.38
N ILE A 604 27.67 -22.39 -12.40
CA ILE A 604 27.36 -22.11 -10.97
C ILE A 604 27.94 -20.76 -10.51
N GLN A 605 29.00 -20.26 -11.17
CA GLN A 605 29.70 -19.06 -10.70
C GLN A 605 28.87 -17.77 -10.83
N ASN A 606 27.97 -17.69 -11.83
CA ASN A 606 27.12 -16.52 -12.06
C ASN A 606 25.84 -16.48 -11.22
N PHE A 607 25.48 -17.57 -10.52
CA PHE A 607 24.21 -17.67 -9.78
C PHE A 607 24.36 -17.52 -8.26
N VAL A 608 25.58 -17.67 -7.73
CA VAL A 608 25.84 -17.74 -6.28
C VAL A 608 26.59 -16.52 -5.75
N PHE A 609 27.34 -15.79 -6.59
CA PHE A 609 28.13 -14.63 -6.16
C PHE A 609 28.02 -13.48 -7.15
N GLY A 610 26.85 -12.86 -7.23
CA GLY A 610 26.63 -11.60 -7.95
C GLY A 610 26.63 -10.43 -6.97
N ASP A 611 27.81 -10.03 -6.51
CA ASP A 611 28.07 -8.67 -6.04
C ASP A 611 29.59 -8.43 -6.19
N GLN A 612 29.94 -7.39 -6.95
CA GLN A 612 31.28 -6.99 -7.41
C GLN A 612 31.78 -7.57 -8.75
N SER A 613 31.48 -6.87 -9.84
CA SER A 613 32.49 -6.41 -10.82
C SER A 613 31.84 -5.63 -11.96
N ASP A 614 31.92 -4.29 -11.89
CA ASP A 614 32.04 -3.46 -13.09
C ASP A 614 33.43 -3.69 -13.71
N TYR A 615 33.51 -3.56 -15.05
CA TYR A 615 34.68 -3.69 -15.94
C TYR A 615 35.07 -5.12 -16.40
N LEU A 616 34.79 -5.44 -17.67
CA LEU A 616 35.74 -5.83 -18.75
C LEU A 616 35.03 -6.54 -19.94
N PHE A 617 35.10 -5.91 -21.12
CA PHE A 617 35.16 -6.40 -22.53
C PHE A 617 34.18 -7.50 -23.03
N HIS A 618 33.35 -7.24 -24.04
CA HIS A 618 33.61 -7.20 -25.50
C HIS A 618 33.86 -8.55 -26.19
N ASN A 619 33.13 -8.74 -27.29
CA ASN A 619 33.17 -9.81 -28.30
C ASN A 619 32.56 -11.16 -27.91
N PHE A 620 31.33 -11.45 -28.37
CA PHE A 620 31.03 -12.70 -29.08
C PHE A 620 29.83 -12.52 -30.03
N THR A 621 30.00 -13.13 -31.20
CA THR A 621 29.28 -13.00 -32.46
C THR A 621 27.95 -13.75 -32.48
N VAL A 622 26.95 -13.16 -33.14
CA VAL A 622 25.64 -13.74 -33.47
C VAL A 622 25.81 -14.99 -34.35
N PHE A 623 25.13 -16.09 -34.02
CA PHE A 623 24.90 -17.21 -34.95
C PHE A 623 23.39 -17.41 -35.16
N GLU A 624 23.02 -17.47 -36.45
CA GLU A 624 21.67 -17.58 -37.01
C GLU A 624 20.87 -18.83 -36.56
N GLU A 625 19.56 -18.63 -36.38
CA GLU A 625 18.55 -19.68 -36.31
C GLU A 625 18.28 -20.31 -37.69
N LYS A 626 18.39 -21.65 -37.79
CA LYS A 626 17.77 -22.44 -38.87
C LYS A 626 16.81 -23.48 -38.30
N GLN A 627 15.63 -23.50 -38.90
CA GLN A 627 14.47 -24.38 -38.70
C GLN A 627 14.79 -25.87 -38.57
N CYS A 628 14.04 -26.59 -37.72
CA CYS A 628 13.67 -27.98 -37.98
C CYS A 628 12.30 -28.34 -37.36
N ARG A 629 11.39 -28.80 -38.22
CA ARG A 629 10.00 -29.23 -37.95
C ARG A 629 9.93 -30.74 -37.61
N ASN A 630 8.95 -31.08 -36.77
CA ASN A 630 8.17 -32.33 -36.68
C ASN A 630 8.88 -33.69 -36.59
N ARG A 631 8.63 -34.41 -35.48
CA ARG A 631 8.50 -35.89 -35.47
C ARG A 631 7.29 -36.31 -34.62
N HIS A 632 6.36 -37.03 -35.24
CA HIS A 632 5.28 -37.78 -34.57
C HIS A 632 5.70 -39.25 -34.43
N TYR A 633 5.39 -39.88 -33.29
CA TYR A 633 5.38 -41.34 -33.16
C TYR A 633 3.97 -41.80 -32.82
N ARG A 634 3.52 -42.84 -33.52
CA ARG A 634 2.17 -43.42 -33.47
C ARG A 634 2.31 -44.91 -33.15
N ILE A 635 1.62 -45.38 -32.11
CA ILE A 635 1.46 -46.81 -31.82
C ILE A 635 -0.05 -47.08 -31.78
N ILE A 636 -0.51 -48.01 -32.61
CA ILE A 636 -1.90 -48.48 -32.71
C ILE A 636 -1.92 -49.92 -32.19
N SER A 637 -2.91 -50.25 -31.36
CA SER A 637 -3.30 -51.61 -31.03
C SER A 637 -4.82 -51.74 -30.95
N GLY A 638 -5.33 -52.72 -31.69
CA GLY A 638 -6.67 -53.33 -31.83
C GLY A 638 -7.82 -52.96 -30.90
N ASP A 639 -8.96 -52.66 -31.55
CA ASP A 639 -10.36 -52.90 -31.19
C ASP A 639 -10.81 -52.71 -29.73
N HIS A 640 -11.30 -51.49 -29.43
CA HIS A 640 -12.70 -51.20 -29.07
C HIS A 640 -12.81 -49.72 -28.66
N ARG A 641 -13.89 -49.05 -29.09
CA ARG A 641 -14.16 -47.62 -28.83
C ARG A 641 -14.56 -47.41 -27.36
N THR A 642 -13.67 -46.84 -26.55
CA THR A 642 -14.02 -46.06 -25.34
C THR A 642 -12.89 -45.09 -25.03
N PHE A 643 -13.17 -43.79 -25.02
CA PHE A 643 -12.22 -42.78 -24.52
C PHE A 643 -12.41 -42.65 -23.02
N VAL A 644 -11.48 -43.20 -22.24
CA VAL A 644 -11.31 -42.88 -20.82
C VAL A 644 -9.96 -42.22 -20.66
N ASN A 645 -9.94 -40.93 -20.36
CA ASN A 645 -8.71 -40.26 -19.94
C ASN A 645 -8.56 -40.51 -18.43
N ILE A 646 -7.80 -41.55 -18.08
CA ILE A 646 -7.36 -41.77 -16.70
C ILE A 646 -6.02 -41.06 -16.56
N ASN A 647 -5.98 -39.96 -15.81
CA ASN A 647 -4.74 -39.37 -15.33
C ASN A 647 -4.78 -39.39 -13.79
N PHE A 648 -3.97 -40.28 -13.19
CA PHE A 648 -3.70 -40.25 -11.76
C PHE A 648 -2.73 -39.09 -11.46
N ASN A 649 -3.19 -38.23 -10.56
CA ASN A 649 -2.51 -37.09 -9.95
C ASN A 649 -1.05 -37.36 -9.54
N TYR A 650 -0.18 -36.36 -9.65
CA TYR A 650 0.38 -35.64 -8.50
C TYR A 650 1.20 -34.42 -8.97
N PHE A 651 0.98 -33.30 -8.29
CA PHE A 651 1.72 -32.03 -8.28
C PHE A 651 2.87 -31.87 -9.30
N ASP A 652 2.65 -31.02 -10.32
CA ASP A 652 3.61 -30.06 -10.87
C ASP A 652 3.02 -29.34 -12.10
N PHE A 653 2.96 -28.01 -12.09
CA PHE A 653 2.62 -27.21 -13.26
C PHE A 653 3.67 -26.11 -13.48
N PRO A 654 4.41 -26.15 -14.60
CA PRO A 654 4.85 -24.96 -15.28
C PRO A 654 3.99 -24.68 -16.52
N VAL A 655 3.73 -23.39 -16.67
CA VAL A 655 3.27 -22.64 -17.83
C VAL A 655 3.84 -23.18 -19.15
N GLN A 656 3.09 -24.01 -19.89
CA GLN A 656 3.35 -24.24 -21.32
C GLN A 656 2.19 -24.93 -22.05
N PHE A 657 0.96 -24.40 -21.93
CA PHE A 657 -0.18 -24.86 -22.76
C PHE A 657 -1.20 -23.74 -22.95
N PHE A 658 -0.82 -22.64 -23.60
CA PHE A 658 -1.80 -21.59 -23.99
C PHE A 658 -1.56 -20.95 -25.36
N ALA A 659 -0.58 -21.42 -26.15
CA ALA A 659 -0.28 -20.83 -27.46
C ALA A 659 -0.91 -21.56 -28.66
N GLU A 660 -1.31 -22.83 -28.55
CA GLU A 660 -1.75 -23.60 -29.74
C GLU A 660 -3.27 -23.71 -29.93
N SER A 661 -4.09 -23.32 -28.95
CA SER A 661 -5.57 -23.36 -29.09
C SER A 661 -6.20 -22.04 -29.55
N PHE A 662 -5.43 -20.95 -29.69
CA PHE A 662 -5.94 -19.66 -30.15
C PHE A 662 -5.77 -19.40 -31.66
N HIS A 663 -4.99 -20.22 -32.39
CA HIS A 663 -4.77 -20.04 -33.83
C HIS A 663 -5.65 -20.94 -34.73
N GLY A 664 -6.33 -21.96 -34.19
CA GLY A 664 -7.16 -22.89 -34.98
C GLY A 664 -8.65 -22.54 -35.09
N GLY A 665 -9.16 -21.58 -34.30
CA GLY A 665 -10.60 -21.30 -34.17
C GLY A 665 -11.13 -20.04 -34.87
N MET A 666 -10.26 -19.17 -35.38
CA MET A 666 -10.69 -17.89 -35.99
C MET A 666 -10.52 -17.81 -37.52
N GLN A 667 -10.06 -18.86 -38.20
CA GLN A 667 -9.89 -18.85 -39.67
C GLN A 667 -10.89 -19.71 -40.46
N SER A 668 -11.79 -20.46 -39.84
CA SER A 668 -12.74 -21.34 -40.56
C SER A 668 -14.20 -20.85 -40.62
N PHE A 669 -14.53 -19.67 -40.07
CA PHE A 669 -15.91 -19.14 -40.08
C PHE A 669 -16.10 -17.87 -40.94
N ALA A 670 -15.22 -17.63 -41.92
CA ALA A 670 -15.29 -16.43 -42.79
C ALA A 670 -15.47 -16.73 -44.28
N ARG A 671 -15.81 -17.96 -44.69
CA ARG A 671 -16.08 -18.29 -46.11
C ARG A 671 -17.20 -19.31 -46.26
N SER A 672 -18.45 -18.85 -46.23
CA SER A 672 -19.53 -19.31 -47.13
C SER A 672 -20.87 -18.63 -46.84
N ALA A 673 -21.47 -18.12 -47.93
CA ALA A 673 -22.86 -17.69 -48.13
C ALA A 673 -23.33 -16.31 -47.58
N PRO A 674 -23.99 -15.47 -48.42
CA PRO A 674 -24.54 -14.17 -48.05
C PRO A 674 -26.00 -14.30 -47.61
N TRP A 675 -26.35 -13.80 -46.42
CA TRP A 675 -27.74 -13.53 -46.06
C TRP A 675 -27.80 -12.22 -45.26
N ARG A 676 -28.35 -11.17 -45.89
CA ARG A 676 -28.84 -9.97 -45.21
C ARG A 676 -30.26 -10.27 -44.71
N PRO A 677 -30.63 -9.77 -43.53
CA PRO A 677 -31.90 -9.08 -43.41
C PRO A 677 -31.67 -7.62 -43.00
N GLN A 678 -32.23 -6.72 -43.80
CA GLN A 678 -32.57 -5.36 -43.37
C GLN A 678 -33.72 -5.46 -42.37
N ILE A 679 -33.60 -4.87 -41.18
CA ILE A 679 -34.75 -4.31 -40.46
C ILE A 679 -34.30 -3.00 -39.81
N ALA A 680 -35.16 -1.99 -39.96
CA ALA A 680 -35.06 -0.60 -39.50
C ALA A 680 -35.23 -0.45 -37.99
#